data_AF-A0A919M7C5-F1
#
_entry.id   AF-A0A919M7C5-F1
#
_cell.length_a   1.000
_cell.length_b   1.000
_cell.length_c   1.000
_cell.angle_alpha   90.00
_cell.angle_beta   90.00
_cell.angle_gamma   90.00
#
_symmetry.space_group_name_H-M   'P 1'
#
loop_
_entity.id
_entity.type
_entity.pdbx_description
1 polymer ?
#
loop_
_entity_poly.entity_id
_entity_poly.type
_entity_poly.pdbx_seq_one_letter_code
_entity_poly.pdbx_strand_id
1 'polypeptide(L)'
;MSSNNFICIHGHFYQPPRENAWLEVIEVQDSAHPYHDWNERINAECYDPNATARILNEQGVIRDIVNNYSRISFNFGPTLLSWMEINAKETYDAILEADKESMKRFGGHGSAIAQVYNHIIMPLANARDKQTQILWGIRDFEHRFGRKPEGMWLAETAVDTATLEALADHDIKFTVLAPRQAKAIRKAGEEWTEVNDKTVNTKQAYRCNLPSGRSIHLFFYDGDISQSIAFNGLLNDGKHFAESLLNAIDAKETSSQLIHVATDGETYGHHHSHGDMALAFCLDYIEKDHRVNLTNYAQFLSLVPITHEAQIFENSSWSCVHGVERWRSDCGCNTGGKAEWNQKWRKPLREALDWLRDAVNEIVEREGKKVLRDLSIARNDYINVILNRNEGTVKKFLKSNIIESASSMDVLRLMEMQRHALLMYTSCGWFFDEISGIETTQVLQYACRVIQLASQTGGVDLEPEFLQRLELAPSNIAAHQNAAEIYKKYVIPARTNLKRVGMHYAVSSIFDEEPEVLNIFNYKTFSESFIKKEAGDQKLALGITRVKSLVTLSEKKFSFAVICLGKHNIIGNISLDMGPDNFASMQFRMVKAFEEGRLGDVIGYMQSYFGQEKYTIWQLFSDEKRKVLELIAQDSLSTLENSLRKSYNSDYQLITALSNNGIPIPPAYKTAFEYVLNADLIKCFSSEKINIKTMERIASELDRWNLKIEDVSKLSRLAGESIYKELKRIGSEQENLKRLQRLNRMFPLLKKFGLSPHLHKSQNYYFQLSKEPHIINGEAEWKEQFGVLGENLGVKV
;
A
#
# COMPACT_ATOMS: atom_id res chain seq x y z
N MET A 1 -23.23 38.14 -11.41
CA MET A 1 -21.85 38.45 -11.01
C MET A 1 -21.31 37.16 -10.42
N SER A 2 -20.25 36.59 -10.99
CA SER A 2 -19.60 35.40 -10.42
C SER A 2 -19.25 35.67 -8.97
N SER A 3 -19.56 34.76 -8.05
CA SER A 3 -19.23 34.93 -6.64
C SER A 3 -17.71 35.04 -6.46
N ASN A 4 -17.25 36.00 -5.66
CA ASN A 4 -15.83 36.17 -5.30
C ASN A 4 -15.39 35.23 -4.16
N ASN A 5 -16.25 34.29 -3.76
CA ASN A 5 -15.97 33.34 -2.68
C ASN A 5 -15.61 31.98 -3.26
N PHE A 6 -14.57 31.38 -2.71
CA PHE A 6 -13.99 30.12 -3.16
C PHE A 6 -13.89 29.13 -2.00
N ILE A 7 -14.07 27.85 -2.30
CA ILE A 7 -13.86 26.75 -1.35
C ILE A 7 -12.85 25.76 -1.95
N CYS A 8 -11.85 25.37 -1.15
CA CYS A 8 -10.86 24.36 -1.51
C CYS A 8 -10.69 23.36 -0.35
N ILE A 9 -10.94 22.09 -0.58
CA ILE A 9 -10.63 21.02 0.38
C ILE A 9 -9.33 20.37 -0.08
N HIS A 10 -8.38 20.15 0.83
CA HIS A 10 -7.14 19.45 0.53
C HIS A 10 -7.00 18.14 1.32
N GLY A 11 -6.75 17.04 0.63
CA GLY A 11 -6.43 15.75 1.23
C GLY A 11 -4.98 15.32 0.97
N HIS A 12 -4.24 15.07 2.04
CA HIS A 12 -2.88 14.52 2.02
C HIS A 12 -2.92 13.00 2.17
N PHE A 13 -2.77 12.23 1.08
CA PHE A 13 -2.87 10.76 1.10
C PHE A 13 -1.48 10.13 1.09
N TYR A 14 -1.15 9.36 2.13
CA TYR A 14 0.19 8.80 2.28
C TYR A 14 0.19 7.51 3.10
N GLN A 15 1.00 6.55 2.65
CA GLN A 15 1.46 5.44 3.47
C GLN A 15 2.99 5.44 3.51
N PRO A 16 3.59 5.14 4.69
CA PRO A 16 5.02 4.93 4.78
C PRO A 16 5.47 3.85 3.79
N PRO A 17 6.67 3.97 3.21
CA PRO A 17 7.26 2.83 2.51
C PRO A 17 7.40 1.67 3.49
N ARG A 18 6.92 0.51 3.06
CA ARG A 18 6.77 -0.73 3.84
C ARG A 18 7.46 -1.91 3.18
N GLU A 19 8.00 -1.68 1.99
CA GLU A 19 8.65 -2.69 1.19
C GLU A 19 9.89 -3.19 1.92
N ASN A 20 10.03 -4.51 2.00
CA ASN A 20 11.22 -5.15 2.52
C ASN A 20 12.44 -4.68 1.71
N ALA A 21 13.48 -4.20 2.39
CA ALA A 21 14.64 -3.54 1.79
C ALA A 21 15.47 -4.42 0.82
N TRP A 22 15.22 -5.73 0.78
CA TRP A 22 15.85 -6.66 -0.15
C TRP A 22 14.88 -7.21 -1.20
N LEU A 23 13.63 -7.45 -0.80
CA LEU A 23 12.63 -8.09 -1.66
C LEU A 23 11.87 -7.07 -2.53
N GLU A 24 11.87 -5.80 -2.13
CA GLU A 24 11.07 -4.67 -2.64
C GLU A 24 9.59 -5.01 -2.88
N VAL A 25 9.04 -5.79 -1.94
CA VAL A 25 7.60 -6.03 -1.78
C VAL A 25 7.25 -5.83 -0.32
N ILE A 26 6.00 -5.48 -0.05
CA ILE A 26 5.46 -5.47 1.30
C ILE A 26 5.16 -6.93 1.65
N GLU A 27 5.75 -7.46 2.71
CA GLU A 27 5.37 -8.77 3.25
C GLU A 27 4.06 -8.65 4.03
N VAL A 28 3.37 -9.77 4.24
CA VAL A 28 2.14 -9.83 5.02
C VAL A 28 2.27 -9.19 6.41
N GLN A 29 1.27 -8.38 6.78
CA GLN A 29 1.21 -7.68 8.06
C GLN A 29 -0.05 -8.10 8.82
N ASP A 30 0.11 -8.94 9.85
CA ASP A 30 -1.03 -9.53 10.58
C ASP A 30 -2.01 -8.51 11.18
N SER A 31 -1.51 -7.32 11.53
CA SER A 31 -2.35 -6.23 12.05
C SER A 31 -3.29 -5.61 11.01
N ALA A 32 -3.10 -5.91 9.72
CA ALA A 32 -3.97 -5.47 8.62
C ALA A 32 -5.08 -6.48 8.27
N HIS A 33 -5.14 -7.64 8.94
CA HIS A 33 -6.14 -8.67 8.67
C HIS A 33 -7.58 -8.10 8.60
N PRO A 34 -8.41 -8.51 7.62
CA PRO A 34 -8.23 -9.63 6.69
C PRO A 34 -7.41 -9.33 5.43
N TYR A 35 -6.86 -8.13 5.31
CA TYR A 35 -6.04 -7.73 4.16
C TYR A 35 -4.60 -8.23 4.32
N HIS A 36 -3.89 -8.33 3.19
CA HIS A 36 -2.49 -8.74 3.15
C HIS A 36 -1.60 -7.78 3.95
N ASP A 37 -1.79 -6.48 3.75
CA ASP A 37 -1.01 -5.42 4.38
C ASP A 37 -1.82 -4.14 4.56
N TRP A 38 -1.24 -3.16 5.27
CA TRP A 38 -1.92 -1.90 5.57
C TRP A 38 -2.24 -1.04 4.33
N ASN A 39 -1.45 -1.14 3.25
CA ASN A 39 -1.77 -0.41 2.02
C ASN A 39 -3.03 -0.97 1.37
N GLU A 40 -3.16 -2.30 1.31
CA GLU A 40 -4.37 -2.95 0.78
C GLU A 40 -5.60 -2.60 1.61
N ARG A 41 -5.48 -2.64 2.94
CA ARG A 41 -6.56 -2.29 3.86
C ARG A 41 -7.04 -0.86 3.64
N ILE A 42 -6.12 0.11 3.67
CA ILE A 42 -6.48 1.54 3.58
C ILE A 42 -6.95 1.88 2.16
N ASN A 43 -6.45 1.18 1.13
CA ASN A 43 -7.01 1.29 -0.22
C ASN A 43 -8.49 0.92 -0.26
N ALA A 44 -8.85 -0.21 0.35
CA ALA A 44 -10.25 -0.67 0.42
C ALA A 44 -11.14 0.22 1.30
N GLU A 45 -10.58 0.80 2.36
CA GLU A 45 -11.33 1.59 3.35
C GLU A 45 -11.40 3.10 3.00
N CYS A 46 -10.49 3.62 2.17
CA CYS A 46 -10.38 5.05 1.87
C CYS A 46 -10.13 5.36 0.39
N TYR A 47 -9.05 4.83 -0.20
CA TYR A 47 -8.59 5.36 -1.49
C TYR A 47 -9.53 5.01 -2.65
N ASP A 48 -9.96 3.75 -2.74
CA ASP A 48 -10.93 3.27 -3.72
C ASP A 48 -12.35 3.83 -3.48
N PRO A 49 -12.85 3.88 -2.23
CA PRO A 49 -14.11 4.57 -1.92
C PRO A 49 -14.14 6.03 -2.39
N ASN A 50 -13.08 6.82 -2.19
CA ASN A 50 -13.05 8.22 -2.65
C ASN A 50 -13.04 8.35 -4.19
N ALA A 51 -12.48 7.37 -4.91
CA ALA A 51 -12.53 7.35 -6.37
C ALA A 51 -13.93 7.02 -6.91
N THR A 52 -14.78 6.38 -6.08
CA THR A 52 -16.12 5.90 -6.44
C THR A 52 -17.14 6.16 -5.33
N ALA A 53 -17.11 7.37 -4.78
CA ALA A 53 -17.88 7.75 -3.61
C ALA A 53 -19.37 7.84 -3.94
N ARG A 54 -20.20 7.27 -3.05
CA ARG A 54 -21.66 7.18 -3.25
C ARG A 54 -22.36 8.41 -2.71
N ILE A 55 -23.31 8.91 -3.48
CA ILE A 55 -24.30 9.89 -3.01
C ILE A 55 -25.66 9.20 -2.94
N LEU A 56 -26.21 9.13 -1.73
CA LEU A 56 -27.52 8.51 -1.48
C LEU A 56 -28.65 9.53 -1.61
N ASN A 57 -29.85 9.06 -1.94
CA ASN A 57 -31.09 9.82 -1.78
C ASN A 57 -31.70 9.64 -0.38
N GLU A 58 -32.83 10.31 -0.12
CA GLU A 58 -33.55 10.22 1.17
C GLU A 58 -34.04 8.81 1.53
N GLN A 59 -34.14 7.90 0.56
CA GLN A 59 -34.52 6.51 0.76
C GLN A 59 -33.31 5.58 0.99
N GLY A 60 -32.08 6.13 1.07
CA GLY A 60 -30.85 5.37 1.27
C GLY A 60 -30.37 4.62 0.02
N VAL A 61 -30.88 4.98 -1.16
CA VAL A 61 -30.52 4.35 -2.43
C VAL A 61 -29.46 5.18 -3.14
N ILE A 62 -28.49 4.53 -3.78
CA ILE A 62 -27.43 5.21 -4.54
C ILE A 62 -28.06 5.95 -5.71
N ARG A 63 -27.91 7.29 -5.72
CA ARG A 63 -28.35 8.19 -6.79
C ARG A 63 -27.21 8.53 -7.74
N ASP A 64 -26.00 8.67 -7.20
CA ASP A 64 -24.81 9.00 -7.98
C ASP A 64 -23.56 8.35 -7.41
N ILE A 65 -22.56 8.17 -8.26
CA ILE A 65 -21.22 7.68 -7.92
C ILE A 65 -20.22 8.65 -8.54
N VAL A 66 -19.46 9.33 -7.69
CA VAL A 66 -18.57 10.42 -8.06
C VAL A 66 -17.13 10.14 -7.64
N ASN A 67 -16.18 10.76 -8.33
CA ASN A 67 -14.78 10.73 -7.94
C ASN A 67 -14.45 12.00 -7.15
N ASN A 68 -14.28 11.89 -5.83
CA ASN A 68 -14.01 13.04 -4.95
C ASN A 68 -12.73 13.77 -5.35
N TYR A 69 -11.69 13.05 -5.78
CA TYR A 69 -10.40 13.63 -6.17
C TYR A 69 -10.53 14.65 -7.31
N SER A 70 -11.55 14.53 -8.17
CA SER A 70 -11.77 15.47 -9.28
C SER A 70 -12.29 16.84 -8.83
N ARG A 71 -12.69 16.97 -7.56
CA ARG A 71 -13.41 18.13 -6.99
C ARG A 71 -12.71 18.73 -5.77
N ILE A 72 -11.63 18.10 -5.29
CA ILE A 72 -10.78 18.60 -4.19
C ILE A 72 -9.35 18.82 -4.70
N SER A 73 -8.51 19.55 -3.97
CA SER A 73 -7.07 19.47 -4.15
C SER A 73 -6.53 18.24 -3.41
N PHE A 74 -5.51 17.57 -3.92
CA PHE A 74 -4.93 16.41 -3.24
C PHE A 74 -3.47 16.22 -3.56
N ASN A 75 -2.77 15.47 -2.72
CA ASN A 75 -1.51 14.83 -3.08
C ASN A 75 -1.55 13.36 -2.68
N PHE A 76 -0.86 12.51 -3.44
CA PHE A 76 -0.56 11.13 -3.05
C PHE A 76 0.94 10.95 -2.91
N GLY A 77 1.37 10.19 -1.88
CA GLY A 77 2.76 9.83 -1.71
C GLY A 77 3.31 8.96 -2.86
N PRO A 78 4.50 9.25 -3.41
CA PRO A 78 5.09 8.48 -4.51
C PRO A 78 5.22 6.98 -4.26
N THR A 79 5.56 6.59 -3.02
CA THR A 79 5.69 5.19 -2.62
C THR A 79 4.34 4.47 -2.65
N LEU A 80 3.28 5.14 -2.19
CA LEU A 80 1.91 4.63 -2.25
C LEU A 80 1.43 4.50 -3.71
N LEU A 81 1.67 5.51 -4.56
CA LEU A 81 1.31 5.42 -5.98
C LEU A 81 2.04 4.29 -6.70
N SER A 82 3.31 4.04 -6.36
CA SER A 82 4.08 2.92 -6.91
C SER A 82 3.47 1.57 -6.51
N TRP A 83 3.02 1.44 -5.26
CA TRP A 83 2.31 0.24 -4.80
C TRP A 83 0.96 0.09 -5.51
N MET A 84 0.18 1.16 -5.64
CA MET A 84 -1.14 1.13 -6.28
C MET A 84 -1.06 0.78 -7.76
N GLU A 85 -0.05 1.25 -8.47
CA GLU A 85 0.15 0.97 -9.89
C GLU A 85 0.25 -0.54 -10.17
N ILE A 86 0.78 -1.32 -9.22
CA ILE A 86 0.92 -2.78 -9.33
C ILE A 86 -0.29 -3.50 -8.70
N ASN A 87 -0.69 -3.09 -7.48
CA ASN A 87 -1.61 -3.86 -6.65
C ASN A 87 -3.06 -3.34 -6.67
N ALA A 88 -3.29 -2.09 -7.07
CA ALA A 88 -4.59 -1.42 -7.08
C ALA A 88 -4.79 -0.58 -8.35
N LYS A 89 -4.53 -1.17 -9.52
CA LYS A 89 -4.48 -0.47 -10.82
C LYS A 89 -5.76 0.33 -11.13
N GLU A 90 -6.93 -0.21 -10.80
CA GLU A 90 -8.23 0.46 -11.02
C GLU A 90 -8.31 1.79 -10.22
N THR A 91 -7.92 1.76 -8.93
CA THR A 91 -7.88 2.94 -8.06
C THR A 91 -6.81 3.94 -8.53
N TYR A 92 -5.62 3.45 -8.88
CA TYR A 92 -4.52 4.26 -9.43
C TYR A 92 -4.98 5.04 -10.67
N ASP A 93 -5.56 4.36 -11.65
CA ASP A 93 -6.04 4.99 -12.89
C ASP A 93 -7.13 6.03 -12.62
N ALA A 94 -8.04 5.74 -11.68
CA ALA A 94 -9.10 6.67 -11.29
C ALA A 94 -8.55 7.95 -10.63
N ILE A 95 -7.46 7.87 -9.86
CA ILE A 95 -6.77 9.04 -9.29
C ILE A 95 -6.13 9.89 -10.41
N LEU A 96 -5.47 9.27 -11.38
CA LEU A 96 -4.87 10.00 -12.50
C LEU A 96 -5.92 10.65 -13.40
N GLU A 97 -7.02 9.95 -13.67
CA GLU A 97 -8.13 10.50 -14.44
C GLU A 97 -8.84 11.64 -13.70
N ALA A 98 -8.93 11.57 -12.36
CA ALA A 98 -9.49 12.65 -11.56
C ALA A 98 -8.72 13.97 -11.74
N ASP A 99 -7.39 13.92 -11.84
CA ASP A 99 -6.58 15.11 -12.12
C ASP A 99 -6.92 15.69 -13.50
N LYS A 100 -7.03 14.85 -14.54
CA LYS A 100 -7.43 15.29 -15.88
C LYS A 100 -8.86 15.86 -15.93
N GLU A 101 -9.80 15.25 -15.21
CA GLU A 101 -11.16 15.77 -15.09
C GLU A 101 -11.15 17.14 -14.39
N SER A 102 -10.39 17.26 -13.30
CA SER A 102 -10.27 18.50 -12.53
C SER A 102 -9.69 19.63 -13.37
N MET A 103 -8.75 19.36 -14.30
CA MET A 103 -8.25 20.38 -15.24
C MET A 103 -9.37 20.97 -16.10
N LYS A 104 -10.37 20.17 -16.50
CA LYS A 104 -11.53 20.66 -17.27
C LYS A 104 -12.42 21.55 -16.40
N ARG A 105 -12.52 21.26 -15.10
CA ARG A 105 -13.32 22.01 -14.12
C ARG A 105 -12.65 23.31 -13.71
N PHE A 106 -11.33 23.28 -13.50
CA PHE A 106 -10.58 24.34 -12.84
C PHE A 106 -9.68 25.13 -13.82
N GLY A 107 -10.18 25.39 -15.03
CA GLY A 107 -9.52 26.31 -15.98
C GLY A 107 -8.16 25.86 -16.49
N GLY A 108 -7.92 24.55 -16.58
CA GLY A 108 -6.64 23.95 -16.98
C GLY A 108 -5.73 23.57 -15.80
N HIS A 109 -6.10 23.91 -14.56
CA HIS A 109 -5.32 23.59 -13.37
C HIS A 109 -5.77 22.26 -12.77
N GLY A 110 -4.88 21.27 -12.72
CA GLY A 110 -5.19 19.98 -12.11
C GLY A 110 -5.14 20.04 -10.58
N SER A 111 -5.98 19.23 -9.94
CA SER A 111 -6.13 19.12 -8.50
C SER A 111 -4.96 18.45 -7.78
N ALA A 112 -4.23 17.56 -8.47
CA ALA A 112 -3.08 16.89 -7.92
C ALA A 112 -1.91 17.86 -7.76
N ILE A 113 -1.24 17.81 -6.61
CA ILE A 113 0.04 18.47 -6.35
C ILE A 113 1.13 17.43 -6.04
N ALA A 114 2.39 17.77 -6.25
CA ALA A 114 3.49 16.87 -5.95
C ALA A 114 3.70 16.72 -4.43
N GLN A 115 4.52 15.75 -4.02
CA GLN A 115 4.98 15.59 -2.64
C GLN A 115 6.50 15.40 -2.64
N VAL A 116 7.17 15.82 -1.57
CA VAL A 116 8.55 15.38 -1.31
C VAL A 116 8.62 13.84 -1.26
N TYR A 117 9.57 13.28 -2.01
CA TYR A 117 9.46 11.89 -2.48
C TYR A 117 9.31 10.82 -1.39
N ASN A 118 10.20 10.81 -0.40
CA ASN A 118 10.21 9.80 0.68
C ASN A 118 9.52 10.31 1.95
N HIS A 119 8.76 11.41 1.88
CA HIS A 119 8.10 12.00 3.05
C HIS A 119 9.06 12.27 4.23
N ILE A 120 10.23 12.84 3.95
CA ILE A 120 11.22 13.21 4.97
C ILE A 120 10.93 14.60 5.53
N ILE A 121 11.30 14.83 6.78
CA ILE A 121 11.22 16.17 7.40
C ILE A 121 12.28 17.07 6.81
N MET A 122 11.89 17.85 5.79
CA MET A 122 12.79 18.66 4.97
C MET A 122 13.69 19.58 5.80
N PRO A 123 13.22 20.33 6.81
CA PRO A 123 14.10 21.19 7.62
C PRO A 123 15.25 20.46 8.32
N LEU A 124 15.10 19.16 8.56
CA LEU A 124 16.12 18.33 9.20
C LEU A 124 17.03 17.59 8.19
N ALA A 125 16.78 17.74 6.88
CA ALA A 125 17.60 17.16 5.83
C ALA A 125 18.74 18.11 5.43
N ASN A 126 19.88 17.55 5.00
CA ASN A 126 20.95 18.35 4.40
C ASN A 126 20.52 18.91 3.03
N ALA A 127 21.25 19.90 2.52
CA ALA A 127 20.90 20.59 1.27
C ALA A 127 20.81 19.64 0.05
N ARG A 128 21.71 18.65 -0.05
CA ARG A 128 21.72 17.71 -1.18
C ARG A 128 20.48 16.80 -1.17
N ASP A 129 20.07 16.36 0.01
CA ASP A 129 18.89 15.52 0.19
C ASP A 129 17.63 16.32 -0.07
N LYS A 130 17.52 17.58 0.42
CA LYS A 130 16.40 18.49 0.08
C LYS A 130 16.19 18.57 -1.44
N GLN A 131 17.27 18.86 -2.18
CA GLN A 131 17.23 18.96 -3.64
C GLN A 131 16.80 17.65 -4.31
N THR A 132 17.33 16.52 -3.83
CA THR A 132 16.97 15.20 -4.38
C THR A 132 15.49 14.86 -4.15
N GLN A 133 14.96 15.13 -2.95
CA GLN A 133 13.55 14.83 -2.62
C GLN A 133 12.56 15.64 -3.46
N ILE A 134 12.86 16.92 -3.71
CA ILE A 134 12.03 17.79 -4.54
C ILE A 134 12.08 17.33 -5.99
N LEU A 135 13.29 17.13 -6.54
CA LEU A 135 13.45 16.70 -7.92
C LEU A 135 12.81 15.33 -8.18
N TRP A 136 12.98 14.37 -7.26
CA TRP A 136 12.34 13.06 -7.38
C TRP A 136 10.82 13.16 -7.27
N GLY A 137 10.30 13.99 -6.37
CA GLY A 137 8.87 14.26 -6.26
C GLY A 137 8.27 14.86 -7.54
N ILE A 138 8.97 15.80 -8.17
CA ILE A 138 8.57 16.38 -9.47
C ILE A 138 8.59 15.32 -10.57
N ARG A 139 9.66 14.53 -10.67
CA ARG A 139 9.79 13.51 -11.73
C ARG A 139 8.76 12.38 -11.58
N ASP A 140 8.46 11.97 -10.35
CA ASP A 140 7.36 11.02 -10.09
C ASP A 140 6.01 11.62 -10.53
N PHE A 141 5.74 12.87 -10.14
CA PHE A 141 4.53 13.55 -10.54
C PHE A 141 4.38 13.65 -12.06
N GLU A 142 5.43 14.11 -12.76
CA GLU A 142 5.44 14.22 -14.23
C GLU A 142 5.23 12.84 -14.89
N HIS A 143 5.86 11.79 -14.36
CA HIS A 143 5.73 10.43 -14.87
C HIS A 143 4.28 9.93 -14.83
N ARG A 144 3.57 10.23 -13.74
CA ARG A 144 2.21 9.72 -13.49
C ARG A 144 1.12 10.60 -14.10
N PHE A 145 1.19 11.90 -13.85
CA PHE A 145 0.14 12.85 -14.24
C PHE A 145 0.39 13.50 -15.62
N GLY A 146 1.58 13.34 -16.20
CA GLY A 146 1.89 13.84 -17.54
C GLY A 146 1.99 15.37 -17.66
N ARG A 147 2.10 16.08 -16.54
CA ARG A 147 2.28 17.54 -16.47
C ARG A 147 3.22 17.93 -15.34
N LYS A 148 3.72 19.17 -15.37
CA LYS A 148 4.48 19.73 -14.24
C LYS A 148 3.57 20.02 -13.04
N PRO A 149 4.03 19.77 -11.79
CA PRO A 149 3.29 20.17 -10.61
C PRO A 149 3.37 21.69 -10.41
N GLU A 150 2.28 22.30 -9.97
CA GLU A 150 2.25 23.73 -9.62
C GLU A 150 2.48 23.97 -8.13
N GLY A 151 2.13 23.00 -7.29
CA GLY A 151 2.37 23.01 -5.85
C GLY A 151 3.08 21.74 -5.39
N MET A 152 3.62 21.79 -4.19
CA MET A 152 4.22 20.62 -3.55
C MET A 152 3.85 20.56 -2.05
N TRP A 153 3.39 19.39 -1.61
CA TRP A 153 3.18 19.06 -0.20
C TRP A 153 4.50 18.72 0.48
N LEU A 154 4.81 19.42 1.57
CA LEU A 154 5.93 19.13 2.45
C LEU A 154 5.48 18.12 3.50
N ALA A 155 6.30 17.10 3.78
CA ALA A 155 6.00 16.12 4.81
C ALA A 155 5.71 16.81 6.14
N GLU A 156 4.55 16.54 6.72
CA GLU A 156 4.09 17.15 7.98
C GLU A 156 3.99 18.69 7.95
N THR A 157 3.82 19.24 6.75
CA THR A 157 3.98 20.68 6.42
C THR A 157 5.26 21.29 6.99
N ALA A 158 6.29 20.46 7.23
CA ALA A 158 7.50 20.88 7.92
C ALA A 158 8.32 21.81 7.03
N VAL A 159 8.59 23.02 7.51
CA VAL A 159 9.13 24.10 6.69
C VAL A 159 10.19 24.94 7.41
N ASP A 160 11.17 25.39 6.62
CA ASP A 160 12.17 26.40 6.93
C ASP A 160 12.43 27.21 5.66
N THR A 161 13.10 28.37 5.77
CA THR A 161 13.39 29.22 4.60
C THR A 161 14.19 28.48 3.54
N ALA A 162 15.14 27.63 3.94
CA ALA A 162 15.96 26.85 3.02
C ALA A 162 15.14 25.81 2.20
N THR A 163 14.05 25.29 2.76
CA THR A 163 13.12 24.39 2.07
C THR A 163 12.29 25.17 1.06
N LEU A 164 11.81 26.37 1.42
CA LEU A 164 11.07 27.23 0.49
C LEU A 164 11.95 27.71 -0.68
N GLU A 165 13.20 28.04 -0.42
CA GLU A 165 14.21 28.31 -1.47
C GLU A 165 14.36 27.12 -2.41
N ALA A 166 14.55 25.92 -1.85
CA ALA A 166 14.68 24.72 -2.66
C ALA A 166 13.42 24.42 -3.49
N LEU A 167 12.21 24.73 -3.01
CA LEU A 167 10.99 24.60 -3.81
C LEU A 167 10.96 25.63 -4.95
N ALA A 168 11.26 26.90 -4.65
CA ALA A 168 11.25 27.98 -5.63
C ALA A 168 12.33 27.79 -6.72
N ASP A 169 13.45 27.16 -6.38
CA ASP A 169 14.52 26.79 -7.33
C ASP A 169 14.04 25.80 -8.42
N HIS A 170 13.00 25.01 -8.14
CA HIS A 170 12.41 24.04 -9.06
C HIS A 170 11.03 24.47 -9.59
N ASP A 171 10.79 25.78 -9.67
CA ASP A 171 9.56 26.38 -10.21
C ASP A 171 8.25 25.95 -9.51
N ILE A 172 8.32 25.46 -8.27
CA ILE A 172 7.13 25.19 -7.47
C ILE A 172 6.51 26.52 -7.03
N LYS A 173 5.24 26.74 -7.38
CA LYS A 173 4.58 28.03 -7.19
C LYS A 173 4.02 28.21 -5.78
N PHE A 174 3.59 27.13 -5.12
CA PHE A 174 3.00 27.21 -3.79
C PHE A 174 3.19 25.97 -2.93
N THR A 175 3.01 26.15 -1.62
CA THR A 175 2.82 25.08 -0.64
C THR A 175 1.75 25.45 0.38
N VAL A 176 1.30 24.47 1.16
CA VAL A 176 0.22 24.58 2.15
C VAL A 176 0.81 24.39 3.55
N LEU A 177 0.47 25.29 4.47
CA LEU A 177 1.01 25.33 5.84
C LEU A 177 -0.13 25.48 6.86
N ALA A 178 0.14 25.14 8.12
CA ALA A 178 -0.77 25.39 9.22
C ALA A 178 -0.72 26.87 9.66
N PRO A 179 -1.83 27.44 10.17
CA PRO A 179 -1.91 28.81 10.67
C PRO A 179 -0.77 29.19 11.64
N ARG A 180 -0.45 28.27 12.57
CA ARG A 180 0.61 28.46 13.57
C ARG A 180 2.01 28.71 12.98
N GLN A 181 2.21 28.36 11.70
CA GLN A 181 3.50 28.49 11.03
C GLN A 181 3.71 29.90 10.45
N ALA A 182 2.66 30.72 10.38
CA ALA A 182 2.76 32.13 10.04
C ALA A 182 3.34 32.91 11.23
N LYS A 183 4.42 33.65 10.99
CA LYS A 183 5.10 34.50 11.97
C LYS A 183 4.59 35.94 11.92
N ALA A 184 4.55 36.51 10.73
CA ALA A 184 4.10 37.87 10.51
C ALA A 184 3.51 38.00 9.11
N ILE A 185 2.57 38.93 8.94
CA ILE A 185 1.95 39.25 7.65
C ILE A 185 1.98 40.75 7.41
N ARG A 186 1.86 41.16 6.15
CA ARG A 186 1.60 42.54 5.75
C ARG A 186 0.88 42.60 4.42
N LYS A 187 0.22 43.72 4.12
CA LYS A 187 -0.06 44.07 2.73
C LYS A 187 1.22 44.63 2.10
N ALA A 188 1.45 44.38 0.82
CA ALA A 188 2.67 44.83 0.15
C ALA A 188 2.84 46.35 0.30
N GLY A 189 3.99 46.77 0.84
CA GLY A 189 4.31 48.17 1.12
C GLY A 189 3.88 48.69 2.50
N GLU A 190 3.19 47.88 3.30
CA GLU A 190 2.81 48.22 4.68
C GLU A 190 3.77 47.60 5.72
N GLU A 191 3.57 47.95 6.99
CA GLU A 191 4.35 47.43 8.12
C GLU A 191 4.00 45.97 8.45
N TRP A 192 4.98 45.21 8.96
CA TRP A 192 4.77 43.84 9.40
C TRP A 192 3.93 43.78 10.68
N THR A 193 2.94 42.90 10.69
CA THR A 193 2.13 42.57 11.87
C THR A 193 2.39 41.13 12.27
N GLU A 194 2.84 40.90 13.50
CA GLU A 194 2.99 39.55 14.04
C GLU A 194 1.62 38.86 14.19
N VAL A 195 1.58 37.57 13.85
CA VAL A 195 0.36 36.76 13.90
C VAL A 195 0.61 35.43 14.59
N ASN A 196 -0.48 34.75 14.93
CA ASN A 196 -0.49 33.39 15.46
C ASN A 196 -1.61 32.58 14.77
N ASP A 197 -1.81 31.36 15.27
CA ASP A 197 -2.81 30.41 14.78
C ASP A 197 -4.25 30.95 14.76
N LYS A 198 -4.56 31.98 15.56
CA LYS A 198 -5.89 32.60 15.66
C LYS A 198 -6.02 33.95 14.95
N THR A 199 -4.90 34.64 14.72
CA THR A 199 -4.91 36.01 14.17
C THR A 199 -4.48 36.09 12.72
N VAL A 200 -3.83 35.06 12.16
CA VAL A 200 -3.57 34.99 10.72
C VAL A 200 -4.89 34.86 9.95
N ASN A 201 -5.06 35.66 8.89
CA ASN A 201 -6.22 35.53 8.01
C ASN A 201 -6.04 34.34 7.06
N THR A 202 -6.70 33.23 7.36
CA THR A 202 -6.67 31.98 6.57
C THR A 202 -7.50 32.05 5.29
N LYS A 203 -8.21 33.16 5.03
CA LYS A 203 -9.14 33.29 3.89
C LYS A 203 -8.48 33.82 2.61
N GLN A 204 -7.14 33.86 2.55
CA GLN A 204 -6.38 34.39 1.41
C GLN A 204 -5.02 33.71 1.27
N ALA A 205 -4.38 33.85 0.12
CA ALA A 205 -2.99 33.41 -0.08
C ALA A 205 -2.00 34.54 0.22
N TYR A 206 -0.76 34.15 0.53
CA TYR A 206 0.33 35.07 0.84
C TYR A 206 1.52 34.84 -0.08
N ARG A 207 2.27 35.89 -0.40
CA ARG A 207 3.59 35.78 -1.04
C ARG A 207 4.69 35.76 0.03
N CYS A 208 5.53 34.75 0.01
CA CYS A 208 6.74 34.70 0.82
C CYS A 208 7.93 35.11 -0.07
N ASN A 209 8.53 36.27 0.22
CA ASN A 209 9.75 36.71 -0.45
C ASN A 209 10.95 36.01 0.21
N LEU A 210 11.83 35.44 -0.60
CA LEU A 210 12.94 34.60 -0.15
C LEU A 210 14.29 35.34 -0.25
N PRO A 211 15.30 34.97 0.56
CA PRO A 211 16.62 35.59 0.54
C PRO A 211 17.29 35.68 -0.85
N SER A 212 17.05 34.71 -1.74
CA SER A 212 17.57 34.69 -3.11
C SER A 212 16.95 35.74 -4.03
N GLY A 213 15.90 36.43 -3.60
CA GLY A 213 15.07 37.30 -4.42
C GLY A 213 13.94 36.58 -5.16
N ARG A 214 13.87 35.25 -5.07
CA ARG A 214 12.70 34.46 -5.50
C ARG A 214 11.53 34.67 -4.53
N SER A 215 10.36 34.16 -4.91
CA SER A 215 9.20 34.12 -4.02
C SER A 215 8.38 32.87 -4.26
N ILE A 216 7.65 32.44 -3.23
CA ILE A 216 6.71 31.32 -3.28
C ILE A 216 5.39 31.71 -2.60
N HIS A 217 4.27 31.19 -3.08
CA HIS A 217 2.97 31.42 -2.46
C HIS A 217 2.71 30.44 -1.31
N LEU A 218 2.13 30.94 -0.22
CA LEU A 218 1.78 30.18 0.97
C LEU A 218 0.26 30.25 1.19
N PHE A 219 -0.32 29.10 1.47
CA PHE A 219 -1.71 28.95 1.90
C PHE A 219 -1.75 28.48 3.35
N PHE A 220 -2.40 29.24 4.23
CA PHE A 220 -2.61 28.86 5.64
C PHE A 220 -4.05 28.38 5.82
N TYR A 221 -4.25 27.07 5.96
CA TYR A 221 -5.60 26.47 6.01
C TYR A 221 -6.37 26.85 7.28
N ASP A 222 -7.70 26.72 7.26
CA ASP A 222 -8.54 26.91 8.45
C ASP A 222 -8.31 25.79 9.47
N GLY A 223 -7.69 26.12 10.59
CA GLY A 223 -7.30 25.16 11.62
C GLY A 223 -8.47 24.50 12.33
N ASP A 224 -9.50 25.29 12.67
CA ASP A 224 -10.63 24.84 13.48
C ASP A 224 -11.55 23.90 12.70
N ILE A 225 -11.83 24.22 11.43
CA ILE A 225 -12.62 23.35 10.56
C ILE A 225 -11.82 22.08 10.22
N SER A 226 -10.52 22.20 9.91
CA SER A 226 -9.67 21.03 9.62
C SER A 226 -9.60 20.07 10.82
N GLN A 227 -9.49 20.59 12.04
CA GLN A 227 -9.56 19.78 13.26
C GLN A 227 -10.93 19.11 13.43
N SER A 228 -12.01 19.83 13.08
CA SER A 228 -13.37 19.30 13.21
C SER A 228 -13.68 18.18 12.22
N ILE A 229 -13.12 18.24 11.00
CA ILE A 229 -13.13 17.16 10.02
C ILE A 229 -12.40 15.93 10.60
N ALA A 230 -11.20 16.13 11.15
CA ALA A 230 -10.35 15.04 11.59
C ALA A 230 -10.80 14.37 12.91
N PHE A 231 -11.36 15.12 13.86
CA PHE A 231 -11.54 14.62 15.23
C PHE A 231 -12.91 14.90 15.87
N ASN A 232 -13.68 15.89 15.38
CA ASN A 232 -14.93 16.31 16.05
C ASN A 232 -16.21 15.80 15.36
N GLY A 233 -16.09 14.78 14.50
CA GLY A 233 -17.25 14.10 13.90
C GLY A 233 -17.98 14.89 12.81
N LEU A 234 -17.33 15.90 12.20
CA LEU A 234 -17.95 16.69 11.12
C LEU A 234 -18.29 15.83 9.88
N LEU A 235 -17.56 14.72 9.67
CA LEU A 235 -17.81 13.75 8.62
C LEU A 235 -19.00 12.81 8.89
N ASN A 236 -19.68 12.92 10.03
CA ASN A 236 -20.89 12.13 10.29
C ASN A 236 -22.09 12.61 9.44
N ASP A 237 -22.05 13.84 8.93
CA ASP A 237 -23.10 14.43 8.10
C ASP A 237 -22.50 15.38 7.05
N GLY A 238 -22.59 15.00 5.77
CA GLY A 238 -22.06 15.78 4.66
C GLY A 238 -22.73 17.15 4.48
N LYS A 239 -24.00 17.32 4.89
CA LYS A 239 -24.67 18.62 4.87
C LYS A 239 -24.09 19.55 5.93
N HIS A 240 -23.92 19.04 7.16
CA HIS A 240 -23.33 19.81 8.24
C HIS A 240 -21.89 20.22 7.92
N PHE A 241 -21.14 19.33 7.24
CA PHE A 241 -19.82 19.65 6.71
C PHE A 241 -19.87 20.81 5.72
N ALA A 242 -20.76 20.76 4.72
CA ALA A 242 -20.92 21.85 3.75
C ALA A 242 -21.32 23.18 4.41
N GLU A 243 -22.29 23.16 5.32
CA GLU A 243 -22.73 24.35 6.05
C GLU A 243 -21.60 24.97 6.88
N SER A 244 -20.72 24.16 7.47
CA SER A 244 -19.57 24.65 8.23
C SER A 244 -18.60 25.45 7.34
N LEU A 245 -18.35 24.99 6.11
CA LEU A 245 -17.52 25.72 5.15
C LEU A 245 -18.22 26.99 4.63
N LEU A 246 -19.51 26.91 4.32
CA LEU A 246 -20.29 28.05 3.83
C LEU A 246 -20.42 29.16 4.87
N ASN A 247 -20.61 28.81 6.14
CA ASN A 247 -20.76 29.76 7.25
C ASN A 247 -19.44 30.45 7.62
N ALA A 248 -18.29 29.91 7.19
CA ALA A 248 -16.99 30.56 7.39
C ALA A 248 -16.78 31.79 6.49
N ILE A 249 -17.61 31.98 5.47
CA ILE A 249 -17.54 33.14 4.56
C ILE A 249 -17.99 34.40 5.31
N ASP A 250 -17.16 35.44 5.28
CA ASP A 250 -17.57 36.74 5.83
C ASP A 250 -18.42 37.48 4.79
N ALA A 251 -19.73 37.58 5.04
CA ALA A 251 -20.66 38.28 4.15
C ALA A 251 -20.44 39.79 4.08
N LYS A 252 -19.66 40.40 5.00
CA LYS A 252 -19.34 41.84 4.98
C LYS A 252 -18.14 42.15 4.10
N GLU A 253 -17.31 41.16 3.83
CA GLU A 253 -16.08 41.33 3.08
C GLU A 253 -16.39 41.32 1.56
N THR A 254 -15.82 42.28 0.85
CA THR A 254 -16.10 42.52 -0.57
C THR A 254 -14.99 41.99 -1.48
N SER A 255 -13.80 41.77 -0.91
CA SER A 255 -12.68 41.11 -1.57
C SER A 255 -12.90 39.61 -1.70
N SER A 256 -12.15 38.98 -2.60
CA SER A 256 -12.24 37.54 -2.82
C SER A 256 -11.74 36.76 -1.60
N GLN A 257 -12.51 35.75 -1.18
CA GLN A 257 -12.18 34.89 -0.04
C GLN A 257 -11.96 33.45 -0.49
N LEU A 258 -11.00 32.77 0.13
CA LEU A 258 -10.76 31.34 0.00
C LEU A 258 -11.00 30.66 1.34
N ILE A 259 -12.10 29.93 1.49
CA ILE A 259 -12.26 29.01 2.62
C ILE A 259 -11.58 27.70 2.26
N HIS A 260 -10.50 27.36 2.96
CA HIS A 260 -9.80 26.12 2.65
C HIS A 260 -9.34 25.35 3.87
N VAL A 261 -9.37 24.03 3.76
CA VAL A 261 -9.02 23.07 4.82
C VAL A 261 -7.99 22.09 4.30
N ALA A 262 -7.17 21.55 5.20
CA ALA A 262 -6.19 20.51 4.87
C ALA A 262 -6.15 19.46 5.97
N THR A 263 -6.27 18.19 5.59
CA THR A 263 -6.24 17.03 6.50
C THR A 263 -5.45 15.89 5.88
N ASP A 264 -5.06 14.93 6.71
CA ASP A 264 -4.72 13.59 6.21
C ASP A 264 -5.92 13.05 5.42
N GLY A 265 -5.66 12.52 4.24
CA GLY A 265 -6.68 12.05 3.31
C GLY A 265 -7.36 10.78 3.79
N GLU A 266 -6.66 9.97 4.58
CA GLU A 266 -7.17 8.78 5.28
C GLU A 266 -8.33 9.10 6.23
N THR A 267 -8.55 10.37 6.56
CA THR A 267 -9.72 10.86 7.29
C THR A 267 -11.03 10.60 6.54
N TYR A 268 -11.02 10.68 5.21
CA TYR A 268 -12.21 10.49 4.37
C TYR A 268 -12.48 9.00 4.09
N GLY A 269 -12.49 8.15 5.12
CA GLY A 269 -12.85 6.73 4.99
C GLY A 269 -12.21 5.82 6.04
N HIS A 270 -10.88 5.82 6.13
CA HIS A 270 -10.15 4.90 7.02
C HIS A 270 -10.30 5.30 8.50
N HIS A 271 -10.07 6.57 8.84
CA HIS A 271 -10.26 7.04 10.23
C HIS A 271 -11.74 7.25 10.57
N HIS A 272 -12.55 7.66 9.59
CA HIS A 272 -14.00 7.82 9.72
C HIS A 272 -14.70 7.03 8.62
N SER A 273 -15.30 5.90 9.02
CA SER A 273 -16.07 5.07 8.09
C SER A 273 -17.14 5.91 7.38
N HIS A 274 -17.24 5.77 6.06
CA HIS A 274 -18.13 6.55 5.19
C HIS A 274 -17.79 8.05 5.07
N GLY A 275 -16.60 8.48 5.52
CA GLY A 275 -16.12 9.86 5.34
C GLY A 275 -16.01 10.29 3.87
N ASP A 276 -15.75 9.34 2.95
CA ASP A 276 -15.77 9.53 1.50
C ASP A 276 -17.17 9.96 1.00
N MET A 277 -18.23 9.36 1.56
CA MET A 277 -19.62 9.68 1.21
C MET A 277 -20.04 11.03 1.78
N ALA A 278 -19.62 11.35 3.01
CA ALA A 278 -19.84 12.66 3.62
C ALA A 278 -19.15 13.77 2.81
N LEU A 279 -17.92 13.53 2.36
CA LEU A 279 -17.21 14.44 1.45
C LEU A 279 -17.94 14.59 0.11
N ALA A 280 -18.37 13.48 -0.51
CA ALA A 280 -19.09 13.51 -1.78
C ALA A 280 -20.39 14.31 -1.70
N PHE A 281 -21.17 14.12 -0.63
CA PHE A 281 -22.39 14.86 -0.36
C PHE A 281 -22.10 16.34 -0.07
N CYS A 282 -21.08 16.64 0.74
CA CYS A 282 -20.64 18.00 1.04
C CYS A 282 -20.34 18.79 -0.25
N LEU A 283 -19.56 18.19 -1.15
CA LEU A 283 -19.24 18.80 -2.44
C LEU A 283 -20.49 18.96 -3.32
N ASP A 284 -21.39 17.96 -3.39
CA ASP A 284 -22.66 18.04 -4.16
C ASP A 284 -23.59 19.12 -3.63
N TYR A 285 -23.56 19.37 -2.32
CA TYR A 285 -24.30 20.44 -1.68
C TYR A 285 -23.71 21.82 -2.05
N ILE A 286 -22.39 21.97 -1.95
CA ILE A 286 -21.68 23.22 -2.25
C ILE A 286 -21.86 23.63 -3.72
N GLU A 287 -21.74 22.71 -4.67
CA GLU A 287 -21.87 23.02 -6.11
C GLU A 287 -23.26 23.54 -6.52
N LYS A 288 -24.29 23.29 -5.69
CA LYS A 288 -25.65 23.81 -5.91
C LYS A 288 -25.84 25.23 -5.39
N ASP A 289 -24.88 25.75 -4.61
CA ASP A 289 -24.94 27.09 -4.05
C ASP A 289 -24.22 28.10 -4.95
N HIS A 290 -24.98 28.95 -5.63
CA HIS A 290 -24.43 29.95 -6.56
C HIS A 290 -23.65 31.10 -5.89
N ARG A 291 -23.52 31.11 -4.55
CA ARG A 291 -22.77 32.13 -3.80
C ARG A 291 -21.28 31.79 -3.64
N VAL A 292 -20.87 30.58 -4.03
CA VAL A 292 -19.50 30.09 -3.88
C VAL A 292 -19.06 29.30 -5.11
N ASN A 293 -17.75 29.22 -5.33
CA ASN A 293 -17.17 28.34 -6.34
C ASN A 293 -16.22 27.33 -5.68
N LEU A 294 -16.35 26.06 -6.04
CA LEU A 294 -15.26 25.11 -5.78
C LEU A 294 -14.05 25.50 -6.63
N THR A 295 -12.86 25.40 -6.05
CA THR A 295 -11.58 25.69 -6.72
C THR A 295 -10.51 24.72 -6.21
N ASN A 296 -9.39 24.67 -6.91
CA ASN A 296 -8.11 24.24 -6.33
C ASN A 296 -7.18 25.47 -6.13
N TYR A 297 -6.06 25.26 -5.44
CA TYR A 297 -5.11 26.33 -5.11
C TYR A 297 -4.51 27.00 -6.35
N ALA A 298 -4.17 26.23 -7.38
CA ALA A 298 -3.55 26.75 -8.60
C ALA A 298 -4.52 27.63 -9.39
N GLN A 299 -5.77 27.20 -9.54
CA GLN A 299 -6.82 28.03 -10.15
C GLN A 299 -7.07 29.29 -9.33
N PHE A 300 -7.12 29.20 -7.99
CA PHE A 300 -7.29 30.38 -7.14
C PHE A 300 -6.19 31.43 -7.39
N LEU A 301 -4.92 31.02 -7.47
CA LEU A 301 -3.80 31.92 -7.81
C LEU A 301 -3.92 32.53 -9.21
N SER A 302 -4.55 31.83 -10.16
CA SER A 302 -4.77 32.36 -11.51
C SER A 302 -5.88 33.41 -11.57
N LEU A 303 -6.84 33.37 -10.64
CA LEU A 303 -8.04 34.22 -10.61
C LEU A 303 -7.89 35.42 -9.68
N VAL A 304 -7.11 35.28 -8.59
CA VAL A 304 -7.03 36.28 -7.52
C VAL A 304 -5.61 36.84 -7.40
N PRO A 305 -5.41 38.16 -7.59
CA PRO A 305 -4.10 38.79 -7.38
C PRO A 305 -3.67 38.73 -5.91
N ILE A 306 -2.45 38.24 -5.66
CA ILE A 306 -1.92 38.12 -4.29
C ILE A 306 -1.21 39.41 -3.88
N THR A 307 -1.83 40.15 -2.95
CA THR A 307 -1.33 41.45 -2.46
C THR A 307 -0.70 41.41 -1.08
N HIS A 308 -0.84 40.30 -0.35
CA HIS A 308 -0.32 40.13 1.00
C HIS A 308 0.95 39.30 1.00
N GLU A 309 1.81 39.57 1.97
CA GLU A 309 3.07 38.88 2.20
C GLU A 309 3.07 38.22 3.58
N ALA A 310 3.79 37.10 3.70
CA ALA A 310 3.95 36.38 4.95
C ALA A 310 5.41 36.01 5.23
N GLN A 311 5.76 35.97 6.51
CA GLN A 311 6.95 35.33 7.05
C GLN A 311 6.54 34.07 7.79
N ILE A 312 7.42 33.08 7.82
CA ILE A 312 7.21 31.81 8.53
C ILE A 312 8.07 31.71 9.79
N PHE A 313 7.65 30.86 10.73
CA PHE A 313 8.54 30.34 11.75
C PHE A 313 9.46 29.26 11.16
N GLU A 314 10.77 29.40 11.38
CA GLU A 314 11.76 28.42 10.98
C GLU A 314 11.55 27.09 11.71
N ASN A 315 11.87 25.97 11.05
CA ASN A 315 11.77 24.63 11.62
C ASN A 315 10.39 24.33 12.24
N SER A 316 9.32 24.82 11.61
CA SER A 316 7.94 24.62 12.06
C SER A 316 7.27 23.45 11.35
N SER A 317 6.17 22.91 11.90
CA SER A 317 5.35 21.84 11.30
C SER A 317 3.89 21.95 11.76
N TRP A 318 2.97 21.22 11.12
CA TRP A 318 1.56 21.20 11.53
C TRP A 318 1.25 20.29 12.72
N SER A 319 2.04 19.25 12.99
CA SER A 319 1.67 18.15 13.91
C SER A 319 2.48 18.17 15.21
N CYS A 320 3.33 19.18 15.38
CA CYS A 320 4.13 19.39 16.58
C CYS A 320 4.22 20.89 16.93
N VAL A 321 3.72 21.27 18.12
CA VAL A 321 3.78 22.66 18.63
C VAL A 321 5.21 23.13 18.88
N HIS A 322 6.15 22.20 19.04
CA HIS A 322 7.58 22.46 19.19
C HIS A 322 8.32 22.51 17.84
N GLY A 323 7.62 22.70 16.72
CA GLY A 323 8.22 22.73 15.38
C GLY A 323 8.56 21.33 14.86
N VAL A 324 9.81 21.05 14.51
CA VAL A 324 10.26 19.73 14.00
C VAL A 324 10.76 18.77 15.09
N GLU A 325 10.64 19.13 16.37
CA GLU A 325 11.22 18.32 17.44
C GLU A 325 10.61 16.92 17.57
N ARG A 326 9.36 16.70 17.13
CA ARG A 326 8.76 15.35 17.09
C ARG A 326 9.64 14.33 16.33
N TRP A 327 10.46 14.76 15.38
CA TRP A 327 11.32 13.88 14.59
C TRP A 327 12.80 14.00 14.93
N ARG A 328 13.12 14.66 16.06
CA ARG A 328 14.49 14.93 16.49
C ARG A 328 14.75 14.70 17.97
N SER A 329 13.81 15.01 18.86
CA SER A 329 14.04 15.02 20.30
C SER A 329 12.82 14.58 21.12
N ASP A 330 13.02 14.41 22.42
CA ASP A 330 11.98 14.10 23.39
C ASP A 330 11.18 15.37 23.75
N CYS A 331 10.36 15.84 22.82
CA CYS A 331 9.54 17.05 23.00
C CYS A 331 8.23 16.80 23.74
N GLY A 332 8.00 15.58 24.24
CA GLY A 332 6.78 15.18 24.94
C GLY A 332 5.54 14.99 24.07
N CYS A 333 5.62 15.28 22.76
CA CYS A 333 4.56 14.94 21.80
C CYS A 333 4.43 13.42 21.69
N ASN A 334 3.35 12.89 22.26
CA ASN A 334 3.07 11.45 22.32
C ASN A 334 1.86 11.05 21.45
N THR A 335 1.94 9.84 20.89
CA THR A 335 0.90 9.20 20.07
C THR A 335 1.03 7.68 20.14
N GLY A 336 -0.07 6.99 20.46
CA GLY A 336 -0.18 5.53 20.34
C GLY A 336 0.44 4.73 21.48
N GLY A 337 0.81 5.37 22.59
CA GLY A 337 1.44 4.73 23.75
C GLY A 337 0.71 4.97 25.08
N LYS A 338 1.37 4.52 26.16
CA LYS A 338 0.89 4.70 27.53
C LYS A 338 1.36 6.04 28.09
N ALA A 339 0.66 6.56 29.10
CA ALA A 339 0.96 7.87 29.68
C ALA A 339 2.38 7.99 30.28
N GLU A 340 2.97 6.87 30.71
CA GLU A 340 4.33 6.82 31.26
C GLU A 340 5.46 6.70 30.21
N TRP A 341 5.10 6.53 28.93
CA TRP A 341 6.09 6.38 27.85
C TRP A 341 6.70 7.73 27.47
N ASN A 342 7.95 7.67 27.00
CA ASN A 342 8.73 8.85 26.59
C ASN A 342 9.41 8.64 25.24
N GLN A 343 9.93 9.72 24.67
CA GLN A 343 10.50 9.73 23.32
C GLN A 343 12.02 10.03 23.34
N LYS A 344 12.70 9.67 24.44
CA LYS A 344 14.16 9.83 24.62
C LYS A 344 14.99 9.15 23.54
N TRP A 345 14.43 8.14 22.88
CA TRP A 345 15.08 7.40 21.80
C TRP A 345 15.20 8.17 20.48
N ARG A 346 14.38 9.20 20.25
CA ARG A 346 14.32 9.91 18.96
C ARG A 346 15.65 10.55 18.59
N LYS A 347 16.30 11.22 19.55
CA LYS A 347 17.58 11.89 19.35
C LYS A 347 18.71 10.89 19.08
N PRO A 348 18.98 9.89 19.94
CA PRO A 348 20.03 8.90 19.68
C PRO A 348 19.82 8.12 18.38
N LEU A 349 18.58 7.76 18.03
CA LEU A 349 18.29 7.13 16.74
C LEU A 349 18.66 8.07 15.59
N ARG A 350 18.24 9.33 15.64
CA ARG A 350 18.53 10.31 14.59
C ARG A 350 20.04 10.51 14.40
N GLU A 351 20.77 10.66 15.51
CA GLU A 351 22.24 10.80 15.50
C GLU A 351 22.94 9.55 14.95
N ALA A 352 22.43 8.35 15.22
CA ALA A 352 22.95 7.10 14.66
C ALA A 352 22.77 7.04 13.13
N LEU A 353 21.60 7.46 12.63
CA LEU A 353 21.33 7.51 11.20
C LEU A 353 22.10 8.62 10.49
N ASP A 354 22.27 9.78 11.13
CA ASP A 354 23.10 10.87 10.61
C ASP A 354 24.56 10.44 10.47
N TRP A 355 25.12 9.77 11.49
CA TRP A 355 26.44 9.17 11.40
C TRP A 355 26.54 8.16 10.25
N LEU A 356 25.56 7.26 10.10
CA LEU A 356 25.57 6.26 9.03
C LEU A 356 25.52 6.92 7.66
N ARG A 357 24.66 7.93 7.47
CA ARG A 357 24.55 8.72 6.23
C ARG A 357 25.90 9.34 5.88
N ASP A 358 26.55 9.99 6.84
CA ASP A 358 27.80 10.71 6.59
C ASP A 358 28.94 9.72 6.28
N ALA A 359 29.03 8.62 7.01
CA ALA A 359 29.99 7.54 6.74
C ALA A 359 29.81 6.92 5.35
N VAL A 360 28.56 6.67 4.92
CA VAL A 360 28.32 6.09 3.58
C VAL A 360 28.51 7.11 2.47
N ASN A 361 28.32 8.40 2.73
CA ASN A 361 28.61 9.44 1.74
C ASN A 361 30.10 9.47 1.38
N GLU A 362 31.01 9.31 2.34
CA GLU A 362 32.44 9.19 2.06
C GLU A 362 32.76 7.98 1.16
N ILE A 363 32.13 6.84 1.43
CA ILE A 363 32.29 5.62 0.61
C ILE A 363 31.75 5.87 -0.79
N VAL A 364 30.56 6.46 -0.92
CA VAL A 364 29.92 6.72 -2.21
C VAL A 364 30.71 7.72 -3.04
N GLU A 365 31.31 8.74 -2.43
CA GLU A 365 32.18 9.68 -3.14
C GLU A 365 33.47 9.01 -3.61
N ARG A 366 34.10 8.20 -2.75
CA ARG A 366 35.34 7.50 -3.07
C ARG A 366 35.16 6.46 -4.18
N GLU A 367 34.14 5.61 -4.06
CA GLU A 367 33.86 4.55 -5.03
C GLU A 367 33.16 5.11 -6.28
N GLY A 368 32.27 6.10 -6.12
CA GLY A 368 31.57 6.75 -7.23
C GLY A 368 32.51 7.41 -8.23
N LYS A 369 33.59 8.06 -7.78
CA LYS A 369 34.62 8.63 -8.66
C LYS A 369 35.27 7.62 -9.61
N LYS A 370 35.23 6.32 -9.27
CA LYS A 370 35.81 5.26 -10.10
C LYS A 370 34.87 4.76 -11.19
N VAL A 371 33.55 4.95 -11.02
CA VAL A 371 32.53 4.29 -11.86
C VAL A 371 31.49 5.22 -12.47
N LEU A 372 31.31 6.43 -11.93
CA LEU A 372 30.33 7.42 -12.40
C LEU A 372 31.01 8.62 -13.05
N ARG A 373 30.35 9.19 -14.06
CA ARG A 373 30.76 10.46 -14.68
C ARG A 373 30.54 11.64 -13.75
N ASP A 374 29.36 11.68 -13.12
CA ASP A 374 28.98 12.68 -12.12
C ASP A 374 28.03 12.02 -11.12
N LEU A 375 28.42 12.02 -9.84
CA LEU A 375 27.66 11.37 -8.77
C LEU A 375 26.34 12.09 -8.47
N SER A 376 26.30 13.42 -8.56
CA SER A 376 25.10 14.21 -8.26
C SER A 376 24.03 14.00 -9.33
N ILE A 377 24.44 14.06 -10.60
CA ILE A 377 23.56 13.80 -11.75
C ILE A 377 23.08 12.35 -11.71
N ALA A 378 23.98 11.38 -11.52
CA ALA A 378 23.60 9.97 -11.47
C ALA A 378 22.61 9.67 -10.34
N ARG A 379 22.82 10.23 -9.14
CA ARG A 379 21.88 10.08 -8.02
C ARG A 379 20.49 10.61 -8.39
N ASN A 380 20.43 11.81 -8.95
CA ASN A 380 19.18 12.46 -9.33
C ASN A 380 18.47 11.73 -10.48
N ASP A 381 19.21 11.23 -11.46
CA ASP A 381 18.70 10.46 -12.60
C ASP A 381 18.25 9.04 -12.24
N TYR A 382 18.66 8.53 -11.09
CA TYR A 382 18.29 7.20 -10.64
C TYR A 382 16.78 7.04 -10.38
N ILE A 383 16.06 8.14 -10.14
CA ILE A 383 14.59 8.13 -10.06
C ILE A 383 13.94 7.49 -11.28
N ASN A 384 14.51 7.63 -12.48
CA ASN A 384 13.96 6.98 -13.67
C ASN A 384 13.99 5.44 -13.55
N VAL A 385 15.06 4.89 -12.95
CA VAL A 385 15.18 3.45 -12.70
C VAL A 385 14.20 3.02 -11.61
N ILE A 386 14.00 3.84 -10.59
CA ILE A 386 13.04 3.57 -9.51
C ILE A 386 11.60 3.55 -10.04
N LEU A 387 11.22 4.54 -10.85
CA LEU A 387 9.87 4.64 -11.42
C LEU A 387 9.56 3.48 -12.37
N ASN A 388 10.54 3.02 -13.16
CA ASN A 388 10.32 1.92 -14.09
C ASN A 388 11.60 1.08 -14.28
N ARG A 389 11.75 0.06 -13.44
CA ARG A 389 12.93 -0.81 -13.40
C ARG A 389 12.86 -1.94 -14.44
N ASN A 390 12.85 -1.56 -15.73
CA ASN A 390 13.02 -2.52 -16.83
C ASN A 390 14.44 -2.46 -17.43
N GLU A 391 14.81 -3.47 -18.23
CA GLU A 391 16.14 -3.54 -18.85
C GLU A 391 16.47 -2.30 -19.70
N GLY A 392 15.51 -1.76 -20.43
CA GLY A 392 15.70 -0.58 -21.29
C GLY A 392 16.04 0.67 -20.48
N THR A 393 15.29 0.93 -19.42
CA THR A 393 15.53 2.07 -18.51
C THR A 393 16.88 1.95 -17.81
N VAL A 394 17.22 0.76 -17.30
CA VAL A 394 18.51 0.51 -16.64
C VAL A 394 19.67 0.71 -17.63
N LYS A 395 19.57 0.16 -18.85
CA LYS A 395 20.58 0.37 -19.90
C LYS A 395 20.74 1.85 -20.26
N LYS A 396 19.64 2.61 -20.36
CA LYS A 396 19.66 4.05 -20.62
C LYS A 396 20.35 4.82 -19.48
N PHE A 397 19.98 4.53 -18.23
CA PHE A 397 20.60 5.13 -17.05
C PHE A 397 22.11 4.89 -17.01
N LEU A 398 22.52 3.62 -17.18
CA LEU A 398 23.93 3.23 -17.19
C LEU A 398 24.66 3.95 -18.32
N LYS A 399 24.17 3.91 -19.56
CA LYS A 399 24.81 4.57 -20.71
C LYS A 399 25.07 6.07 -20.49
N SER A 400 24.16 6.76 -19.81
CA SER A 400 24.29 8.19 -19.53
C SER A 400 25.26 8.51 -18.40
N ASN A 401 25.37 7.63 -17.39
CA ASN A 401 26.02 7.96 -16.11
C ASN A 401 27.30 7.16 -15.83
N ILE A 402 27.49 6.01 -16.46
CA ILE A 402 28.64 5.11 -16.22
C ILE A 402 29.88 5.54 -17.02
N ILE A 403 31.05 5.29 -16.44
CA ILE A 403 32.33 5.30 -17.17
C ILE A 403 32.46 3.99 -17.95
N GLU A 404 32.97 4.02 -19.19
CA GLU A 404 32.90 2.90 -20.14
C GLU A 404 33.46 1.56 -19.63
N SER A 405 34.47 1.58 -18.76
CA SER A 405 35.12 0.38 -18.18
C SER A 405 34.52 -0.09 -16.85
N ALA A 406 33.53 0.61 -16.32
CA ALA A 406 33.03 0.35 -14.97
C ALA A 406 31.96 -0.75 -14.92
N SER A 407 31.93 -1.45 -13.79
CA SER A 407 30.92 -2.47 -13.51
C SER A 407 29.54 -1.84 -13.30
N SER A 408 28.56 -2.29 -14.09
CA SER A 408 27.16 -1.87 -13.90
C SER A 408 26.62 -2.27 -12.52
N MET A 409 27.10 -3.39 -11.96
CA MET A 409 26.70 -3.88 -10.64
C MET A 409 27.13 -2.91 -9.54
N ASP A 410 28.33 -2.33 -9.65
CA ASP A 410 28.87 -1.42 -8.63
C ASP A 410 28.16 -0.07 -8.68
N VAL A 411 27.87 0.44 -9.88
CA VAL A 411 27.02 1.63 -10.05
C VAL A 411 25.65 1.43 -9.41
N LEU A 412 24.96 0.32 -9.70
CA LEU A 412 23.63 0.07 -9.16
C LEU A 412 23.66 -0.11 -7.64
N ARG A 413 24.68 -0.78 -7.08
CA ARG A 413 24.86 -0.88 -5.62
C ARG A 413 25.06 0.49 -4.96
N LEU A 414 25.85 1.38 -5.58
CA LEU A 414 26.04 2.75 -5.07
C LEU A 414 24.74 3.55 -5.09
N MET A 415 23.95 3.44 -6.17
CA MET A 415 22.66 4.14 -6.26
C MET A 415 21.64 3.61 -5.27
N GLU A 416 21.57 2.29 -5.08
CA GLU A 416 20.71 1.68 -4.05
C GLU A 416 21.16 2.04 -2.63
N MET A 417 22.47 2.18 -2.39
CA MET A 417 22.99 2.65 -1.09
C MET A 417 22.49 4.08 -0.81
N GLN A 418 22.53 4.97 -1.80
CA GLN A 418 22.01 6.34 -1.68
C GLN A 418 20.47 6.37 -1.54
N ARG A 419 19.74 5.51 -2.27
CA ARG A 419 18.29 5.37 -2.15
C ARG A 419 17.89 4.95 -0.74
N HIS A 420 18.50 3.90 -0.18
CA HIS A 420 18.16 3.46 1.19
C HIS A 420 18.63 4.45 2.27
N ALA A 421 19.72 5.19 2.02
CA ALA A 421 20.13 6.28 2.91
C ALA A 421 19.10 7.43 2.95
N LEU A 422 18.27 7.60 1.91
CA LEU A 422 17.12 8.51 1.93
C LEU A 422 15.90 7.88 2.62
N LEU A 423 15.61 6.60 2.35
CA LEU A 423 14.44 5.91 2.90
C LEU A 423 14.48 5.77 4.43
N MET A 424 15.67 5.66 5.02
CA MET A 424 15.81 5.61 6.49
C MET A 424 15.41 6.92 7.20
N TYR A 425 15.04 7.98 6.49
CA TYR A 425 14.56 9.25 7.08
C TYR A 425 13.06 9.51 6.86
N THR A 426 12.29 8.51 6.45
CA THR A 426 10.84 8.60 6.35
C THR A 426 10.23 9.01 7.70
N SER A 427 9.39 10.05 7.73
CA SER A 427 8.98 10.72 8.97
C SER A 427 8.28 9.79 9.97
N CYS A 428 7.54 8.80 9.46
CA CYS A 428 6.75 7.87 10.27
C CYS A 428 7.61 7.05 11.25
N GLY A 429 8.89 6.85 10.96
CA GLY A 429 9.84 6.18 11.85
C GLY A 429 10.06 6.87 13.20
N TRP A 430 9.58 8.12 13.38
CA TRP A 430 9.66 8.87 14.64
C TRP A 430 8.29 9.26 15.22
N PHE A 431 7.19 8.97 14.53
CA PHE A 431 5.90 9.58 14.86
C PHE A 431 5.27 9.03 16.14
N PHE A 432 5.32 7.70 16.33
CA PHE A 432 4.75 7.00 17.48
C PHE A 432 5.69 6.96 18.69
N ASP A 433 5.16 6.54 19.83
CA ASP A 433 5.89 6.57 21.10
C ASP A 433 7.00 5.54 21.23
N GLU A 434 6.89 4.41 20.53
CA GLU A 434 7.74 3.23 20.75
C GLU A 434 8.63 2.89 19.54
N ILE A 435 9.93 2.77 19.82
CA ILE A 435 10.99 2.47 18.85
C ILE A 435 10.92 1.05 18.25
N SER A 436 10.24 0.10 18.91
CA SER A 436 9.97 -1.22 18.34
C SER A 436 8.74 -1.28 17.42
N GLY A 437 8.11 -0.14 17.14
CA GLY A 437 7.04 -0.01 16.15
C GLY A 437 7.46 -0.47 14.75
N ILE A 438 6.47 -0.80 13.93
CA ILE A 438 6.71 -1.31 12.57
C ILE A 438 7.41 -0.26 11.69
N GLU A 439 7.07 1.02 11.86
CA GLU A 439 7.65 2.14 11.12
C GLU A 439 9.14 2.32 11.45
N THR A 440 9.51 2.33 12.74
CA THR A 440 10.90 2.51 13.14
C THR A 440 11.75 1.28 12.79
N THR A 441 11.18 0.08 12.93
CA THR A 441 11.84 -1.17 12.50
C THR A 441 12.09 -1.16 10.99
N GLN A 442 11.18 -0.60 10.19
CA GLN A 442 11.34 -0.45 8.75
C GLN A 442 12.48 0.52 8.40
N VAL A 443 12.58 1.67 9.07
CA VAL A 443 13.71 2.61 8.93
C VAL A 443 15.05 1.93 9.25
N LEU A 444 15.11 1.15 10.33
CA LEU A 444 16.29 0.38 10.69
C LEU A 444 16.62 -0.71 9.66
N GLN A 445 15.62 -1.27 8.98
CA GLN A 445 15.81 -2.21 7.88
C GLN A 445 16.46 -1.54 6.66
N TYR A 446 16.09 -0.32 6.33
CA TYR A 446 16.78 0.46 5.29
C TYR A 446 18.21 0.81 5.71
N ALA A 447 18.45 1.18 6.96
CA ALA A 447 19.82 1.39 7.48
C ALA A 447 20.67 0.11 7.40
N CYS A 448 20.09 -1.04 7.72
CA CYS A 448 20.73 -2.35 7.57
C CYS A 448 21.14 -2.64 6.12
N ARG A 449 20.26 -2.27 5.17
CA ARG A 449 20.53 -2.42 3.74
C ARG A 449 21.66 -1.50 3.28
N VAL A 450 21.73 -0.26 3.79
CA VAL A 450 22.84 0.68 3.56
C VAL A 450 24.16 0.07 4.03
N ILE A 451 24.22 -0.46 5.26
CA ILE A 451 25.42 -1.09 5.83
C ILE A 451 25.87 -2.29 4.99
N GLN A 452 24.92 -3.14 4.57
CA GLN A 452 25.23 -4.29 3.73
C GLN A 452 25.83 -3.87 2.37
N LEU A 453 25.28 -2.84 1.72
CA LEU A 453 25.78 -2.33 0.45
C LEU A 453 27.14 -1.65 0.62
N ALA A 454 27.36 -0.94 1.72
CA ALA A 454 28.64 -0.31 2.07
C ALA A 454 29.74 -1.37 2.23
N SER A 455 29.45 -2.49 2.90
CA SER A 455 30.36 -3.63 3.02
C SER A 455 30.69 -4.25 1.65
N GLN A 456 29.68 -4.46 0.80
CA GLN A 456 29.87 -5.07 -0.53
C GLN A 456 30.64 -4.19 -1.51
N THR A 457 30.55 -2.87 -1.37
CA THR A 457 31.09 -1.91 -2.35
C THR A 457 32.39 -1.26 -1.86
N GLY A 458 32.44 -0.90 -0.58
CA GLY A 458 33.57 -0.20 0.03
C GLY A 458 34.47 -1.10 0.88
N GLY A 459 34.08 -2.35 1.15
CA GLY A 459 34.83 -3.26 2.03
C GLY A 459 34.85 -2.84 3.49
N VAL A 460 33.92 -1.97 3.91
CA VAL A 460 33.85 -1.41 5.28
C VAL A 460 32.69 -2.05 6.03
N ASP A 461 32.96 -2.59 7.22
CA ASP A 461 31.92 -3.06 8.13
C ASP A 461 31.52 -1.95 9.11
N LEU A 462 30.35 -1.37 8.89
CA LEU A 462 29.78 -0.29 9.72
C LEU A 462 28.82 -0.82 10.81
N GLU A 463 28.49 -2.12 10.80
CA GLU A 463 27.51 -2.71 11.70
C GLU A 463 27.89 -2.61 13.19
N PRO A 464 29.14 -2.88 13.62
CA PRO A 464 29.49 -2.82 15.03
C PRO A 464 29.31 -1.43 15.67
N GLU A 465 29.79 -0.38 15.00
CA GLU A 465 29.65 1.01 15.47
C GLU A 465 28.17 1.46 15.42
N PHE A 466 27.42 1.03 14.39
CA PHE A 466 26.00 1.31 14.30
C PHE A 466 25.23 0.72 15.50
N LEU A 467 25.49 -0.54 15.85
CA LEU A 467 24.89 -1.19 17.02
C LEU A 467 25.22 -0.46 18.32
N GLN A 468 26.48 -0.05 18.50
CA GLN A 468 26.89 0.71 19.70
C GLN A 468 26.12 2.03 19.84
N ARG A 469 25.85 2.73 18.73
CA ARG A 469 25.04 3.95 18.74
C ARG A 469 23.58 3.68 19.05
N LEU A 470 23.03 2.58 18.52
CA LEU A 470 21.66 2.17 18.78
C LEU A 470 21.40 1.76 20.24
N GLU A 471 22.43 1.36 21.00
CA GLU A 471 22.29 1.09 22.44
C GLU A 471 21.83 2.32 23.24
N LEU A 472 22.11 3.53 22.73
CA LEU A 472 21.73 4.79 23.36
C LEU A 472 20.25 5.16 23.14
N ALA A 473 19.53 4.45 22.27
CA ALA A 473 18.11 4.69 21.97
C ALA A 473 17.23 3.72 22.79
N PRO A 474 16.71 4.11 23.98
CA PRO A 474 15.97 3.21 24.86
C PRO A 474 14.59 2.83 24.31
N SER A 475 14.13 1.61 24.58
CA SER A 475 12.75 1.20 24.34
C SER A 475 11.88 1.47 25.56
N ASN A 476 10.61 1.84 25.36
CA ASN A 476 9.62 1.88 26.44
C ASN A 476 9.18 0.48 26.89
N ILE A 477 9.54 -0.56 26.13
CA ILE A 477 9.28 -1.96 26.45
C ILE A 477 10.53 -2.58 27.08
N ALA A 478 10.46 -2.90 28.37
CA ALA A 478 11.58 -3.45 29.14
C ALA A 478 12.20 -4.72 28.51
N ALA A 479 11.39 -5.56 27.87
CA ALA A 479 11.86 -6.78 27.18
C ALA A 479 12.69 -6.49 25.92
N HIS A 480 12.61 -5.27 25.38
CA HIS A 480 13.38 -4.82 24.21
C HIS A 480 14.61 -4.02 24.59
N GLN A 481 14.64 -3.40 25.77
CA GLN A 481 15.78 -2.62 26.30
C GLN A 481 16.12 -1.38 25.46
N ASN A 482 16.62 -1.55 24.23
CA ASN A 482 17.06 -0.48 23.34
C ASN A 482 16.95 -0.88 21.85
N ALA A 483 17.27 0.06 20.96
CA ALA A 483 17.19 -0.13 19.52
C ALA A 483 18.18 -1.18 18.97
N ALA A 484 19.31 -1.42 19.63
CA ALA A 484 20.29 -2.41 19.18
C ALA A 484 19.72 -3.83 19.32
N GLU A 485 19.01 -4.12 20.40
CA GLU A 485 18.33 -5.40 20.60
C GLU A 485 17.14 -5.58 19.64
N ILE A 486 16.39 -4.50 19.37
CA ILE A 486 15.33 -4.48 18.35
C ILE A 486 15.92 -4.80 16.97
N TYR A 487 17.04 -4.16 16.61
CA TYR A 487 17.75 -4.39 15.35
C TYR A 487 18.20 -5.86 15.24
N LYS A 488 18.81 -6.43 16.28
CA LYS A 488 19.23 -7.84 16.30
C LYS A 488 18.05 -8.80 16.17
N LYS A 489 16.94 -8.49 16.83
CA LYS A 489 15.76 -9.38 16.91
C LYS A 489 14.89 -9.34 15.66
N TYR A 490 14.67 -8.16 15.07
CA TYR A 490 13.68 -7.97 14.01
C TYR A 490 14.31 -7.60 12.66
N VAL A 491 15.48 -6.93 12.65
CA VAL A 491 16.08 -6.43 11.41
C VAL A 491 17.10 -7.39 10.82
N ILE A 492 18.05 -7.89 11.62
CA ILE A 492 19.07 -8.86 11.14
C ILE A 492 18.42 -10.12 10.53
N PRO A 493 17.36 -10.72 11.12
CA PRO A 493 16.73 -11.89 10.54
C PRO A 493 15.98 -11.63 9.23
N ALA A 494 15.65 -10.37 8.90
CA ALA A 494 15.07 -10.00 7.61
C ALA A 494 16.12 -9.85 6.50
N ARG A 495 17.41 -9.66 6.88
CA ARG A 495 18.51 -9.51 5.92
C ARG A 495 18.57 -10.65 4.94
N THR A 496 18.59 -10.32 3.65
CA THR A 496 18.60 -11.28 2.57
C THR A 496 19.85 -11.15 1.71
N ASN A 497 20.25 -12.27 1.11
CA ASN A 497 21.32 -12.38 0.14
C ASN A 497 20.93 -13.42 -0.92
N LEU A 498 21.69 -13.49 -2.03
CA LEU A 498 21.39 -14.45 -3.10
C LEU A 498 21.40 -15.91 -2.62
N LYS A 499 22.19 -16.25 -1.59
CA LYS A 499 22.22 -17.59 -0.98
C LYS A 499 20.85 -17.92 -0.38
N ARG A 500 20.27 -17.01 0.41
CA ARG A 500 18.93 -17.15 1.00
C ARG A 500 17.83 -17.22 -0.06
N VAL A 501 17.91 -16.43 -1.13
CA VAL A 501 16.98 -16.53 -2.27
C VAL A 501 17.11 -17.88 -2.98
N GLY A 502 18.32 -18.40 -3.16
CA GLY A 502 18.56 -19.73 -3.72
C GLY A 502 17.98 -20.86 -2.84
N MET A 503 18.09 -20.75 -1.51
CA MET A 503 17.42 -21.67 -0.58
C MET A 503 15.91 -21.61 -0.72
N HIS A 504 15.38 -20.38 -0.85
CA HIS A 504 13.96 -20.15 -0.99
C HIS A 504 13.41 -20.82 -2.26
N TYR A 505 14.05 -20.56 -3.40
CA TYR A 505 13.78 -21.25 -4.67
C TYR A 505 13.81 -22.76 -4.51
N ALA A 506 14.86 -23.30 -3.89
CA ALA A 506 15.05 -24.74 -3.74
C ALA A 506 13.85 -25.38 -3.00
N VAL A 507 13.39 -24.77 -1.91
CA VAL A 507 12.25 -25.29 -1.15
C VAL A 507 10.93 -25.08 -1.90
N SER A 508 10.69 -23.90 -2.47
CA SER A 508 9.45 -23.62 -3.20
C SER A 508 9.30 -24.50 -4.45
N SER A 509 10.41 -24.87 -5.10
CA SER A 509 10.40 -25.75 -6.28
C SER A 509 9.79 -27.14 -6.06
N ILE A 510 9.69 -27.61 -4.81
CA ILE A 510 8.98 -28.86 -4.48
C ILE A 510 7.47 -28.72 -4.69
N PHE A 511 6.91 -27.56 -4.38
CA PHE A 511 5.47 -27.31 -4.39
C PHE A 511 5.00 -26.67 -5.69
N ASP A 512 5.91 -26.08 -6.46
CA ASP A 512 5.59 -25.45 -7.73
C ASP A 512 5.38 -26.46 -8.86
N GLU A 513 4.55 -26.09 -9.83
CA GLU A 513 4.24 -26.86 -11.04
C GLU A 513 5.23 -26.56 -12.17
N GLU A 514 5.72 -25.32 -12.27
CA GLU A 514 6.66 -24.86 -13.32
C GLU A 514 7.94 -24.24 -12.72
N PRO A 515 8.81 -25.05 -12.10
CA PRO A 515 9.98 -24.55 -11.37
C PRO A 515 11.12 -24.04 -12.27
N GLU A 516 11.10 -24.26 -13.59
CA GLU A 516 12.22 -23.93 -14.48
C GLU A 516 12.55 -22.44 -14.55
N VAL A 517 11.53 -21.56 -14.38
CA VAL A 517 11.69 -20.11 -14.29
C VAL A 517 10.75 -19.57 -13.22
N LEU A 518 11.28 -19.30 -12.02
CA LEU A 518 10.51 -18.66 -10.94
C LEU A 518 11.00 -17.22 -10.74
N ASN A 519 10.05 -16.28 -10.71
CA ASN A 519 10.33 -14.94 -10.20
C ASN A 519 10.04 -14.96 -8.71
N ILE A 520 11.07 -14.76 -7.89
CA ILE A 520 10.94 -14.65 -6.44
C ILE A 520 11.11 -13.18 -6.11
N PHE A 521 10.00 -12.46 -6.02
CA PHE A 521 9.97 -11.02 -5.80
C PHE A 521 10.88 -10.30 -6.82
N ASN A 522 11.88 -9.54 -6.37
CA ASN A 522 12.86 -8.84 -7.22
C ASN A 522 14.08 -9.66 -7.64
N TYR A 523 13.94 -10.99 -7.66
CA TYR A 523 14.96 -11.92 -8.13
C TYR A 523 14.39 -12.82 -9.21
N LYS A 524 15.18 -13.03 -10.27
CA LYS A 524 14.87 -14.00 -11.32
C LYS A 524 15.72 -15.23 -11.13
N THR A 525 15.09 -16.40 -11.12
CA THR A 525 15.78 -17.68 -11.10
C THR A 525 15.74 -18.34 -12.48
N PHE A 526 16.83 -19.00 -12.83
CA PHE A 526 16.97 -19.77 -14.06
C PHE A 526 17.46 -21.15 -13.69
N SER A 527 16.61 -22.16 -13.92
CA SER A 527 17.02 -23.54 -13.75
C SER A 527 17.88 -23.99 -14.93
N GLU A 528 19.10 -24.44 -14.64
CA GLU A 528 19.98 -25.06 -15.64
C GLU A 528 19.77 -26.58 -15.69
N SER A 529 19.39 -27.18 -14.56
CA SER A 529 19.08 -28.60 -14.41
C SER A 529 18.09 -28.76 -13.27
N PHE A 530 17.06 -29.56 -13.48
CA PHE A 530 16.03 -29.82 -12.48
C PHE A 530 15.50 -31.24 -12.60
N ILE A 531 15.38 -31.93 -11.46
CA ILE A 531 14.69 -33.21 -11.33
C ILE A 531 13.78 -33.13 -10.12
N LYS A 532 12.51 -33.47 -10.32
CA LYS A 532 11.51 -33.69 -9.27
C LYS A 532 11.06 -35.15 -9.31
N LYS A 533 11.01 -35.80 -8.15
CA LYS A 533 10.54 -37.17 -7.95
C LYS A 533 9.51 -37.19 -6.83
N GLU A 534 8.46 -37.98 -7.00
CA GLU A 534 7.38 -38.13 -6.03
C GLU A 534 7.17 -39.61 -5.73
N ALA A 535 6.99 -39.94 -4.46
CA ALA A 535 6.73 -41.30 -3.97
C ALA A 535 5.74 -41.23 -2.79
N GLY A 536 4.44 -41.33 -3.08
CA GLY A 536 3.39 -41.03 -2.11
C GLY A 536 3.47 -39.56 -1.65
N ASP A 537 3.47 -39.34 -0.34
CA ASP A 537 3.57 -38.00 0.26
C ASP A 537 5.00 -37.43 0.24
N GLN A 538 5.99 -38.22 -0.20
CA GLN A 538 7.38 -37.83 -0.21
C GLN A 538 7.75 -37.22 -1.56
N LYS A 539 8.52 -36.13 -1.52
CA LYS A 539 8.99 -35.44 -2.73
C LYS A 539 10.48 -35.14 -2.62
N LEU A 540 11.20 -35.32 -3.71
CA LEU A 540 12.61 -34.97 -3.84
C LEU A 540 12.79 -34.03 -5.04
N ALA A 541 13.40 -32.86 -4.82
CA ALA A 541 13.80 -31.93 -5.86
C ALA A 541 15.32 -31.71 -5.81
N LEU A 542 15.98 -31.82 -6.97
CA LEU A 542 17.42 -31.63 -7.14
C LEU A 542 17.65 -30.73 -8.34
N GLY A 543 18.61 -29.81 -8.27
CA GLY A 543 18.89 -28.98 -9.42
C GLY A 543 20.09 -28.07 -9.31
N ILE A 544 20.37 -27.39 -10.42
CA ILE A 544 21.32 -26.29 -10.53
C ILE A 544 20.52 -25.07 -10.96
N THR A 545 20.57 -24.02 -10.15
CA THR A 545 19.83 -22.78 -10.39
C THR A 545 20.75 -21.57 -10.35
N ARG A 546 20.45 -20.58 -11.17
CA ARG A 546 21.13 -19.28 -11.17
C ARG A 546 20.14 -18.22 -10.71
N VAL A 547 20.52 -17.49 -9.66
CA VAL A 547 19.70 -16.42 -9.08
C VAL A 547 20.32 -15.08 -9.43
N LYS A 548 19.53 -14.21 -10.06
CA LYS A 548 19.92 -12.86 -10.45
C LYS A 548 19.02 -11.83 -9.78
N SER A 549 19.62 -10.83 -9.13
CA SER A 549 18.89 -9.65 -8.62
C SER A 549 18.48 -8.74 -9.78
N LEU A 550 17.22 -8.31 -9.81
CA LEU A 550 16.73 -7.31 -10.76
C LEU A 550 17.13 -5.88 -10.35
N VAL A 551 17.50 -5.69 -9.08
CA VAL A 551 17.87 -4.39 -8.49
C VAL A 551 19.33 -4.06 -8.74
N THR A 552 20.25 -4.94 -8.35
CA THR A 552 21.71 -4.72 -8.45
C THR A 552 22.36 -5.44 -9.62
N LEU A 553 21.64 -6.32 -10.32
CA LEU A 553 22.16 -7.24 -11.34
C LEU A 553 23.19 -8.25 -10.82
N SER A 554 23.36 -8.38 -9.50
CA SER A 554 24.22 -9.41 -8.92
C SER A 554 23.65 -10.80 -9.19
N GLU A 555 24.53 -11.74 -9.53
CA GLU A 555 24.16 -13.10 -9.90
C GLU A 555 25.03 -14.14 -9.19
N LYS A 556 24.43 -15.26 -8.80
CA LYS A 556 25.12 -16.44 -8.27
C LYS A 556 24.46 -17.73 -8.74
N LYS A 557 25.27 -18.77 -8.89
CA LYS A 557 24.85 -20.13 -9.24
C LYS A 557 24.88 -21.02 -8.01
N PHE A 558 23.90 -21.91 -7.90
CA PHE A 558 23.71 -22.81 -6.76
C PHE A 558 23.36 -24.20 -7.26
N SER A 559 23.98 -25.22 -6.69
CA SER A 559 23.44 -26.58 -6.70
C SER A 559 22.56 -26.75 -5.46
N PHE A 560 21.45 -27.47 -5.56
CA PHE A 560 20.56 -27.73 -4.43
C PHE A 560 19.99 -29.14 -4.43
N ALA A 561 19.59 -29.56 -3.23
CA ALA A 561 18.78 -30.73 -2.99
C ALA A 561 17.76 -30.42 -1.91
N VAL A 562 16.49 -30.76 -2.12
CA VAL A 562 15.43 -30.62 -1.11
C VAL A 562 14.59 -31.88 -1.09
N ILE A 563 14.31 -32.39 0.10
CA ILE A 563 13.40 -33.49 0.33
C ILE A 563 12.26 -33.05 1.26
N CYS A 564 11.03 -33.38 0.87
CA CYS A 564 9.85 -33.33 1.72
C CYS A 564 9.51 -34.75 2.16
N LEU A 565 9.50 -34.99 3.48
CA LEU A 565 9.17 -36.28 4.09
C LEU A 565 7.66 -36.43 4.35
N GLY A 566 6.85 -35.47 3.88
CA GLY A 566 5.42 -35.35 4.13
C GLY A 566 5.09 -34.18 5.06
N LYS A 567 3.93 -33.55 4.82
CA LYS A 567 3.44 -32.36 5.54
C LYS A 567 4.49 -31.25 5.57
N HIS A 568 4.87 -30.76 6.76
CA HIS A 568 5.79 -29.64 6.94
C HIS A 568 7.28 -30.07 7.09
N ASN A 569 7.58 -31.37 7.02
CA ASN A 569 8.94 -31.87 7.25
C ASN A 569 9.77 -31.74 5.97
N ILE A 570 10.47 -30.61 5.85
CA ILE A 570 11.31 -30.27 4.70
C ILE A 570 12.76 -30.14 5.14
N ILE A 571 13.66 -30.77 4.37
CA ILE A 571 15.10 -30.64 4.52
C ILE A 571 15.68 -30.22 3.19
N GLY A 572 16.27 -29.02 3.13
CA GLY A 572 16.98 -28.49 1.99
C GLY A 572 18.45 -28.29 2.27
N ASN A 573 19.28 -28.45 1.25
CA ASN A 573 20.71 -28.11 1.27
C ASN A 573 21.07 -27.42 -0.05
N ILE A 574 22.01 -26.48 0.02
CA ILE A 574 22.53 -25.79 -1.17
C ILE A 574 24.06 -25.68 -1.12
N SER A 575 24.70 -25.64 -2.28
CA SER A 575 26.14 -25.46 -2.43
C SER A 575 26.44 -24.46 -3.55
N LEU A 576 27.43 -23.59 -3.30
CA LEU A 576 27.92 -22.59 -4.26
C LEU A 576 29.02 -23.15 -5.17
N ASP A 577 29.74 -24.17 -4.70
CA ASP A 577 31.03 -24.58 -5.26
C ASP A 577 31.02 -26.03 -5.79
N MET A 578 29.83 -26.64 -5.89
CA MET A 578 29.69 -28.01 -6.38
C MET A 578 29.95 -28.07 -7.90
N GLY A 579 31.00 -28.80 -8.30
CA GLY A 579 31.32 -29.05 -9.70
C GLY A 579 30.29 -29.95 -10.41
N PRO A 580 30.17 -29.86 -11.75
CA PRO A 580 29.16 -30.61 -12.52
C PRO A 580 29.22 -32.13 -12.34
N ASP A 581 30.42 -32.73 -12.30
CA ASP A 581 30.59 -34.19 -12.15
C ASP A 581 30.14 -34.68 -10.76
N ASN A 582 30.46 -33.90 -9.72
CA ASN A 582 30.01 -34.18 -8.36
C ASN A 582 28.49 -34.07 -8.25
N PHE A 583 27.90 -33.06 -8.90
CA PHE A 583 26.44 -32.91 -8.96
C PHE A 583 25.79 -34.09 -9.67
N ALA A 584 26.26 -34.50 -10.85
CA ALA A 584 25.72 -35.63 -11.60
C ALA A 584 25.81 -36.95 -10.81
N SER A 585 26.95 -37.18 -10.15
CA SER A 585 27.16 -38.36 -9.27
C SER A 585 26.20 -38.36 -8.07
N MET A 586 26.06 -37.22 -7.40
CA MET A 586 25.11 -37.02 -6.30
C MET A 586 23.67 -37.25 -6.75
N GLN A 587 23.29 -36.63 -7.86
CA GLN A 587 21.94 -36.70 -8.44
C GLN A 587 21.56 -38.16 -8.73
N PHE A 588 22.44 -38.91 -9.40
CA PHE A 588 22.19 -40.32 -9.68
C PHE A 588 22.00 -41.15 -8.40
N ARG A 589 22.88 -40.98 -7.40
CA ARG A 589 22.82 -41.73 -6.13
C ARG A 589 21.57 -41.40 -5.33
N MET A 590 21.20 -40.12 -5.25
CA MET A 590 20.04 -39.65 -4.49
C MET A 590 18.72 -40.07 -5.13
N VAL A 591 18.58 -39.93 -6.46
CA VAL A 591 17.38 -40.37 -7.18
C VAL A 591 17.19 -41.88 -7.02
N LYS A 592 18.25 -42.67 -7.21
CA LYS A 592 18.19 -44.12 -7.03
C LYS A 592 17.80 -44.51 -5.59
N ALA A 593 18.41 -43.90 -4.58
CA ALA A 593 18.05 -44.18 -3.18
C ALA A 593 16.61 -43.78 -2.85
N PHE A 594 16.11 -42.68 -3.43
CA PHE A 594 14.73 -42.23 -3.24
C PHE A 594 13.73 -43.20 -3.88
N GLU A 595 13.96 -43.63 -5.12
CA GLU A 595 13.12 -44.60 -5.83
C GLU A 595 13.10 -45.97 -5.15
N GLU A 596 14.19 -46.35 -4.47
CA GLU A 596 14.28 -47.58 -3.66
C GLU A 596 13.75 -47.42 -2.21
N GLY A 597 13.24 -46.24 -1.83
CA GLY A 597 12.69 -45.97 -0.50
C GLY A 597 13.72 -45.82 0.63
N ARG A 598 15.01 -45.63 0.30
CA ARG A 598 16.13 -45.52 1.25
C ARG A 598 16.37 -44.07 1.70
N LEU A 599 15.40 -43.47 2.40
CA LEU A 599 15.46 -42.05 2.80
C LEU A 599 16.66 -41.67 3.69
N GLY A 600 17.12 -42.59 4.54
CA GLY A 600 18.33 -42.38 5.35
C GLY A 600 19.57 -42.16 4.48
N ASP A 601 19.68 -42.88 3.37
CA ASP A 601 20.77 -42.71 2.40
C ASP A 601 20.63 -41.38 1.64
N VAL A 602 19.41 -40.98 1.28
CA VAL A 602 19.16 -39.67 0.65
C VAL A 602 19.66 -38.54 1.54
N ILE A 603 19.28 -38.54 2.83
CA ILE A 603 19.72 -37.53 3.81
C ILE A 603 21.24 -37.62 4.05
N GLY A 604 21.80 -38.83 4.11
CA GLY A 604 23.24 -39.05 4.25
C GLY A 604 24.03 -38.49 3.05
N TYR A 605 23.53 -38.68 1.83
CA TYR A 605 24.11 -38.08 0.63
C TYR A 605 23.99 -36.57 0.64
N MET A 606 22.84 -36.00 1.04
CA MET A 606 22.70 -34.54 1.19
C MET A 606 23.78 -33.96 2.12
N GLN A 607 23.98 -34.58 3.28
CA GLN A 607 25.01 -34.15 4.24
C GLN A 607 26.43 -34.30 3.69
N SER A 608 26.70 -35.38 2.95
CA SER A 608 28.03 -35.66 2.40
C SER A 608 28.42 -34.70 1.26
N TYR A 609 27.47 -34.34 0.40
CA TYR A 609 27.74 -33.51 -0.78
C TYR A 609 27.57 -32.00 -0.53
N PHE A 610 26.64 -31.61 0.36
CA PHE A 610 26.34 -30.20 0.62
C PHE A 610 26.82 -29.70 1.99
N GLY A 611 27.13 -30.61 2.91
CA GLY A 611 27.53 -30.27 4.28
C GLY A 611 26.38 -30.31 5.29
N GLN A 612 26.66 -29.85 6.51
CA GLN A 612 25.73 -29.98 7.64
C GLN A 612 24.64 -28.90 7.70
N GLU A 613 24.81 -27.78 6.99
CA GLU A 613 23.89 -26.65 7.03
C GLU A 613 22.58 -27.00 6.31
N LYS A 614 21.51 -27.21 7.08
CA LYS A 614 20.19 -27.59 6.60
C LYS A 614 19.23 -26.42 6.61
N TYR A 615 18.34 -26.41 5.63
CA TYR A 615 17.25 -25.47 5.51
C TYR A 615 15.90 -26.17 5.70
N THR A 616 14.98 -25.48 6.35
CA THR A 616 13.63 -25.95 6.64
C THR A 616 12.61 -24.90 6.22
N ILE A 617 11.33 -25.26 6.27
CA ILE A 617 10.22 -24.33 6.01
C ILE A 617 10.28 -23.04 6.85
N TRP A 618 10.92 -23.09 8.03
CA TRP A 618 11.02 -21.96 8.96
C TRP A 618 11.95 -20.83 8.48
N GLN A 619 12.80 -21.09 7.48
CA GLN A 619 13.71 -20.11 6.89
C GLN A 619 13.17 -19.49 5.60
N LEU A 620 11.98 -19.89 5.14
CA LEU A 620 11.31 -19.25 4.00
C LEU A 620 10.86 -17.83 4.34
N PHE A 621 10.75 -17.00 3.29
CA PHE A 621 10.12 -15.67 3.40
C PHE A 621 8.67 -15.80 3.87
N SER A 622 8.16 -14.76 4.53
CA SER A 622 6.93 -14.85 5.32
C SER A 622 5.72 -15.29 4.48
N ASP A 623 5.53 -14.67 3.33
CA ASP A 623 4.38 -14.93 2.44
C ASP A 623 4.44 -16.34 1.86
N GLU A 624 5.62 -16.74 1.38
CA GLU A 624 5.82 -18.04 0.78
C GLU A 624 5.76 -19.17 1.81
N LYS A 625 6.22 -18.92 3.04
CA LYS A 625 6.02 -19.84 4.17
C LYS A 625 4.53 -20.06 4.44
N ARG A 626 3.72 -18.98 4.46
CA ARG A 626 2.26 -19.08 4.66
C ARG A 626 1.61 -19.84 3.52
N LYS A 627 1.94 -19.49 2.27
CA LYS A 627 1.47 -20.18 1.07
C LYS A 627 1.72 -21.69 1.14
N VAL A 628 2.95 -22.12 1.46
CA VAL A 628 3.27 -23.56 1.58
C VAL A 628 2.48 -24.22 2.72
N LEU A 629 2.38 -23.59 3.89
CA LEU A 629 1.60 -24.13 5.01
C LEU A 629 0.09 -24.20 4.71
N GLU A 630 -0.44 -23.22 3.98
CA GLU A 630 -1.83 -23.20 3.53
C GLU A 630 -2.12 -24.31 2.53
N LEU A 631 -1.23 -24.57 1.57
CA LEU A 631 -1.34 -25.70 0.65
C LEU A 631 -1.40 -27.04 1.39
N ILE A 632 -0.51 -27.24 2.37
CA ILE A 632 -0.48 -28.45 3.22
C ILE A 632 -1.78 -28.57 4.02
N ALA A 633 -2.30 -27.46 4.55
CA ALA A 633 -3.55 -27.43 5.30
C ALA A 633 -4.76 -27.73 4.41
N GLN A 634 -4.83 -27.18 3.20
CA GLN A 634 -5.91 -27.40 2.23
C GLN A 634 -6.00 -28.86 1.80
N ASP A 635 -4.86 -29.52 1.53
CA ASP A 635 -4.83 -30.95 1.19
C ASP A 635 -5.41 -31.80 2.34
N SER A 636 -4.99 -31.53 3.57
CA SER A 636 -5.50 -32.21 4.77
C SER A 636 -7.00 -31.97 4.97
N LEU A 637 -7.47 -30.73 4.75
CA LEU A 637 -8.89 -30.37 4.84
C LEU A 637 -9.73 -31.05 3.75
N SER A 638 -9.20 -31.21 2.53
CA SER A 638 -9.91 -31.89 1.44
C SER A 638 -10.15 -33.38 1.75
N THR A 639 -9.19 -34.04 2.39
CA THR A 639 -9.31 -35.43 2.83
C THR A 639 -10.36 -35.58 3.93
N LEU A 640 -10.41 -34.62 4.85
CA LEU A 640 -11.45 -34.54 5.88
C LEU A 640 -12.83 -34.33 5.25
N GLU A 641 -12.97 -33.38 4.32
CA GLU A 641 -14.22 -33.13 3.60
C GLU A 641 -14.74 -34.40 2.93
N ASN A 642 -13.88 -35.12 2.20
CA ASN A 642 -14.24 -36.36 1.52
C ASN A 642 -14.76 -37.43 2.50
N SER A 643 -14.17 -37.51 3.70
CA SER A 643 -14.59 -38.45 4.73
C SER A 643 -15.96 -38.07 5.31
N LEU A 644 -16.18 -36.79 5.62
CA LEU A 644 -17.48 -36.28 6.08
C LEU A 644 -18.56 -36.42 5.01
N ARG A 645 -18.21 -36.18 3.74
CA ARG A 645 -19.12 -36.33 2.59
C ARG A 645 -19.57 -37.77 2.37
N LYS A 646 -18.71 -38.77 2.64
CA LYS A 646 -19.11 -40.18 2.63
C LYS A 646 -20.18 -40.47 3.66
N SER A 647 -20.01 -39.98 4.90
CA SER A 647 -21.02 -40.13 5.96
C SER A 647 -22.31 -39.37 5.64
N TYR A 648 -22.22 -38.15 5.08
CA TYR A 648 -23.37 -37.40 4.59
C TYR A 648 -24.20 -38.20 3.59
N ASN A 649 -23.55 -38.81 2.60
CA ASN A 649 -24.23 -39.57 1.55
C ASN A 649 -24.81 -40.89 2.07
N SER A 650 -24.09 -41.63 2.92
CA SER A 650 -24.57 -42.92 3.43
C SER A 650 -25.77 -42.76 4.37
N ASP A 651 -25.76 -41.70 5.19
CA ASP A 651 -26.68 -41.59 6.32
C ASP A 651 -27.82 -40.57 6.05
N TYR A 652 -27.86 -39.95 4.87
CA TYR A 652 -28.87 -38.97 4.46
C TYR A 652 -30.31 -39.39 4.78
N GLN A 653 -30.68 -40.63 4.40
CA GLN A 653 -32.03 -41.15 4.59
C GLN A 653 -32.34 -41.41 6.06
N LEU A 654 -31.36 -41.87 6.83
CA LEU A 654 -31.49 -42.06 8.27
C LEU A 654 -31.72 -40.71 8.97
N ILE A 655 -30.91 -39.70 8.68
CA ILE A 655 -31.04 -38.36 9.28
C ILE A 655 -32.38 -37.72 8.90
N THR A 656 -32.82 -37.91 7.64
CA THR A 656 -34.16 -37.48 7.20
C THR A 656 -35.26 -38.17 8.02
N ALA A 657 -35.16 -39.48 8.25
CA ALA A 657 -36.12 -40.23 9.05
C ALA A 657 -36.14 -39.76 10.52
N LEU A 658 -34.98 -39.52 11.15
CA LEU A 658 -34.90 -39.02 12.52
C LEU A 658 -35.61 -37.66 12.65
N SER A 659 -35.28 -36.73 11.76
CA SER A 659 -35.87 -35.38 11.72
C SER A 659 -37.39 -35.41 11.52
N ASN A 660 -37.89 -36.18 10.56
CA ASN A 660 -39.32 -36.29 10.27
C ASN A 660 -40.13 -36.92 11.42
N ASN A 661 -39.48 -37.70 12.29
CA ASN A 661 -40.10 -38.32 13.45
C ASN A 661 -39.85 -37.55 14.76
N GLY A 662 -39.34 -36.32 14.68
CA GLY A 662 -39.07 -35.49 15.86
C GLY A 662 -37.96 -36.02 16.78
N ILE A 663 -37.13 -36.96 16.28
CA ILE A 663 -36.01 -37.52 17.04
C ILE A 663 -34.80 -36.60 16.89
N PRO A 664 -34.16 -36.16 18.00
CA PRO A 664 -32.98 -35.30 17.93
C PRO A 664 -31.83 -35.94 17.13
N ILE A 665 -31.34 -35.22 16.12
CA ILE A 665 -30.15 -35.63 15.35
C ILE A 665 -28.91 -35.52 16.26
N PRO A 666 -28.08 -36.58 16.36
CA PRO A 666 -26.86 -36.53 17.16
C PRO A 666 -25.91 -35.38 16.73
N PRO A 667 -25.23 -34.70 17.66
CA PRO A 667 -24.38 -33.55 17.35
C PRO A 667 -23.31 -33.83 16.28
N ALA A 668 -22.69 -35.01 16.30
CA ALA A 668 -21.67 -35.39 15.31
C ALA A 668 -22.21 -35.40 13.87
N TYR A 669 -23.45 -35.86 13.68
CA TYR A 669 -24.11 -35.83 12.37
C TYR A 669 -24.46 -34.41 11.93
N LYS A 670 -24.92 -33.58 12.86
CA LYS A 670 -25.17 -32.16 12.57
C LYS A 670 -23.91 -31.47 12.07
N THR A 671 -22.80 -31.59 12.80
CA THR A 671 -21.52 -30.98 12.41
C THR A 671 -21.01 -31.51 11.06
N ALA A 672 -21.11 -32.82 10.82
CA ALA A 672 -20.70 -33.39 9.53
C ALA A 672 -21.55 -32.86 8.36
N PHE A 673 -22.87 -32.78 8.53
CA PHE A 673 -23.78 -32.28 7.51
C PHE A 673 -23.63 -30.77 7.30
N GLU A 674 -23.45 -30.00 8.38
CA GLU A 674 -23.12 -28.58 8.34
C GLU A 674 -21.87 -28.35 7.50
N TYR A 675 -20.78 -29.06 7.79
CA TYR A 675 -19.52 -28.91 7.05
C TYR A 675 -19.69 -29.18 5.55
N VAL A 676 -20.36 -30.29 5.18
CA VAL A 676 -20.58 -30.67 3.77
C VAL A 676 -21.45 -29.65 3.03
N LEU A 677 -22.53 -29.17 3.64
CA LEU A 677 -23.41 -28.16 3.04
C LEU A 677 -22.73 -26.80 2.92
N ASN A 678 -21.91 -26.40 3.90
CA ASN A 678 -21.10 -25.18 3.82
C ASN A 678 -20.04 -25.30 2.70
N ALA A 679 -19.38 -26.45 2.56
CA ALA A 679 -18.42 -26.70 1.46
C ALA A 679 -19.10 -26.66 0.07
N ASP A 680 -20.30 -27.25 -0.06
CA ASP A 680 -21.11 -27.16 -1.29
C ASP A 680 -21.50 -25.71 -1.62
N LEU A 681 -21.83 -24.91 -0.60
CA LEU A 681 -22.20 -23.51 -0.77
C LEU A 681 -20.99 -22.66 -1.19
N ILE A 682 -19.82 -22.88 -0.57
CA ILE A 682 -18.54 -22.27 -1.01
C ILE A 682 -18.31 -22.61 -2.49
N LYS A 683 -18.47 -23.87 -2.89
CA LYS A 683 -18.30 -24.31 -4.28
C LYS A 683 -19.29 -23.62 -5.23
N CYS A 684 -20.53 -23.37 -4.81
CA CYS A 684 -21.50 -22.63 -5.62
C CYS A 684 -21.01 -21.21 -5.95
N PHE A 685 -20.47 -20.48 -4.98
CA PHE A 685 -19.97 -19.12 -5.18
C PHE A 685 -18.61 -19.06 -5.88
N SER A 686 -17.74 -20.06 -5.65
CA SER A 686 -16.41 -20.14 -6.27
C SER A 686 -16.42 -20.69 -7.70
N SER A 687 -17.51 -21.36 -8.11
CA SER A 687 -17.62 -21.91 -9.48
C SER A 687 -17.80 -20.82 -10.54
N GLU A 688 -17.43 -21.13 -11.79
CA GLU A 688 -17.68 -20.20 -12.88
C GLU A 688 -19.16 -19.91 -13.09
N LYS A 689 -20.07 -20.84 -12.84
CA LYS A 689 -21.52 -20.66 -13.09
C LYS A 689 -22.30 -20.89 -11.82
N ILE A 690 -22.98 -19.84 -11.35
CA ILE A 690 -23.85 -19.92 -10.18
C ILE A 690 -24.96 -20.95 -10.43
N ASN A 691 -24.97 -22.01 -9.62
CA ASN A 691 -25.97 -23.07 -9.69
C ASN A 691 -27.08 -22.83 -8.66
N ILE A 692 -28.09 -22.06 -9.08
CA ILE A 692 -29.26 -21.70 -8.25
C ILE A 692 -29.98 -22.95 -7.73
N LYS A 693 -30.08 -24.03 -8.51
CA LYS A 693 -30.74 -25.28 -8.06
C LYS A 693 -30.00 -25.93 -6.89
N THR A 694 -28.67 -25.91 -6.92
CA THR A 694 -27.87 -26.42 -5.80
C THR A 694 -28.03 -25.54 -4.57
N MET A 695 -28.05 -24.22 -4.72
CA MET A 695 -28.32 -23.29 -3.61
C MET A 695 -29.71 -23.51 -3.00
N GLU A 696 -30.75 -23.69 -3.82
CA GLU A 696 -32.11 -24.01 -3.37
C GLU A 696 -32.15 -25.33 -2.57
N ARG A 697 -31.45 -26.37 -3.03
CA ARG A 697 -31.30 -27.64 -2.30
C ARG A 697 -30.63 -27.41 -0.93
N ILE A 698 -29.49 -26.73 -0.90
CA ILE A 698 -28.74 -26.45 0.34
C ILE A 698 -29.64 -25.69 1.32
N ALA A 699 -30.35 -24.65 0.86
CA ALA A 699 -31.26 -23.89 1.70
C ALA A 699 -32.39 -24.74 2.28
N SER A 700 -32.93 -25.69 1.50
CA SER A 700 -33.94 -26.62 2.00
C SER A 700 -33.38 -27.61 3.03
N GLU A 701 -32.15 -28.07 2.87
CA GLU A 701 -31.52 -29.06 3.75
C GLU A 701 -31.06 -28.43 5.08
N LEU A 702 -30.53 -27.19 5.04
CA LEU A 702 -30.22 -26.42 6.22
C LEU A 702 -31.47 -26.20 7.10
N ASP A 703 -32.58 -25.80 6.49
CA ASP A 703 -33.86 -25.63 7.19
C ASP A 703 -34.39 -26.96 7.75
N ARG A 704 -34.40 -28.01 6.92
CA ARG A 704 -34.98 -29.32 7.27
C ARG A 704 -34.35 -29.88 8.54
N TRP A 705 -33.04 -29.74 8.68
CA TRP A 705 -32.31 -30.34 9.79
C TRP A 705 -31.85 -29.33 10.85
N ASN A 706 -32.29 -28.07 10.73
CA ASN A 706 -31.92 -26.96 11.60
C ASN A 706 -30.39 -26.87 11.80
N LEU A 707 -29.71 -26.74 10.66
CA LEU A 707 -28.25 -26.65 10.54
C LEU A 707 -27.81 -25.21 10.28
N LYS A 708 -26.58 -24.90 10.64
CA LYS A 708 -26.04 -23.54 10.56
C LYS A 708 -25.05 -23.36 9.41
N ILE A 709 -24.97 -22.11 8.95
CA ILE A 709 -23.84 -21.63 8.15
C ILE A 709 -22.73 -21.27 9.14
N GLU A 710 -21.55 -21.85 8.94
CA GLU A 710 -20.41 -21.69 9.86
C GLU A 710 -19.75 -20.32 9.69
N ASP A 711 -19.44 -19.92 8.45
CA ASP A 711 -18.68 -18.71 8.13
C ASP A 711 -19.47 -17.79 7.19
N VAL A 712 -20.41 -17.06 7.79
CA VAL A 712 -21.27 -16.07 7.11
C VAL A 712 -20.42 -14.99 6.42
N SER A 713 -19.32 -14.58 7.02
CA SER A 713 -18.45 -13.51 6.49
C SER A 713 -17.73 -13.95 5.22
N LYS A 714 -17.09 -15.13 5.22
CA LYS A 714 -16.43 -15.68 4.04
C LYS A 714 -17.41 -15.93 2.90
N LEU A 715 -18.58 -16.50 3.20
CA LEU A 715 -19.61 -16.74 2.20
C LEU A 715 -20.19 -15.45 1.64
N SER A 716 -20.38 -14.42 2.47
CA SER A 716 -20.82 -13.10 2.01
C SER A 716 -19.81 -12.46 1.05
N ARG A 717 -18.50 -12.57 1.34
CA ARG A 717 -17.43 -12.12 0.43
C ARG A 717 -17.48 -12.88 -0.91
N LEU A 718 -17.49 -14.22 -0.87
CA LEU A 718 -17.55 -15.05 -2.07
C LEU A 718 -18.81 -14.77 -2.91
N ALA A 719 -19.96 -14.57 -2.26
CA ALA A 719 -21.20 -14.19 -2.92
C ALA A 719 -21.06 -12.83 -3.63
N GLY A 720 -20.47 -11.82 -2.98
CA GLY A 720 -20.20 -10.51 -3.59
C GLY A 720 -19.33 -10.60 -4.84
N GLU A 721 -18.24 -11.37 -4.78
CA GLU A 721 -17.36 -11.63 -5.93
C GLU A 721 -18.07 -12.36 -7.07
N SER A 722 -18.91 -13.36 -6.73
CA SER A 722 -19.69 -14.14 -7.70
C SER A 722 -20.73 -13.27 -8.41
N ILE A 723 -21.43 -12.39 -7.68
CA ILE A 723 -22.37 -11.40 -8.24
C ILE A 723 -21.64 -10.50 -9.24
N TYR A 724 -20.48 -9.96 -8.86
CA TYR A 724 -19.73 -9.05 -9.71
C TYR A 724 -19.26 -9.73 -11.01
N LYS A 725 -18.73 -10.95 -10.91
CA LYS A 725 -18.32 -11.74 -12.08
C LYS A 725 -19.50 -12.01 -13.02
N GLU A 726 -20.66 -12.36 -12.47
CA GLU A 726 -21.85 -12.64 -13.28
C GLU A 726 -22.42 -11.36 -13.92
N LEU A 727 -22.39 -10.23 -13.20
CA LEU A 727 -22.77 -8.94 -13.75
C LEU A 727 -21.84 -8.50 -14.90
N LYS A 728 -20.51 -8.70 -14.77
CA LYS A 728 -19.55 -8.46 -15.87
C LYS A 728 -19.91 -9.23 -17.13
N ARG A 729 -20.34 -10.49 -16.98
CA ARG A 729 -20.78 -11.29 -18.13
C ARG A 729 -22.07 -10.79 -18.74
N ILE A 730 -23.02 -10.34 -17.92
CA ILE A 730 -24.25 -9.71 -18.41
C ILE A 730 -23.92 -8.45 -19.22
N GLY A 731 -22.94 -7.64 -18.78
CA GLY A 731 -22.48 -6.48 -19.54
C GLY A 731 -21.79 -6.83 -20.87
N SER A 732 -21.08 -7.97 -20.95
CA SER A 732 -20.41 -8.40 -22.19
C SER A 732 -21.29 -9.18 -23.16
N GLU A 733 -22.22 -10.00 -22.64
CA GLU A 733 -23.16 -10.82 -23.40
C GLU A 733 -24.48 -10.05 -23.53
N GLN A 734 -24.54 -9.11 -24.48
CA GLN A 734 -25.72 -8.27 -24.73
C GLN A 734 -27.02 -9.11 -24.74
N GLU A 735 -28.04 -8.65 -23.99
CA GLU A 735 -29.42 -9.16 -24.00
C GLU A 735 -29.66 -10.61 -23.54
N ASN A 736 -28.77 -11.23 -22.77
CA ASN A 736 -29.03 -12.56 -22.17
C ASN A 736 -29.99 -12.50 -20.97
N LEU A 737 -31.29 -12.35 -21.23
CA LEU A 737 -32.36 -12.27 -20.23
C LEU A 737 -32.33 -13.40 -19.19
N LYS A 738 -32.05 -14.65 -19.62
CA LYS A 738 -31.99 -15.82 -18.73
C LYS A 738 -30.86 -15.74 -17.71
N ARG A 739 -29.77 -15.04 -18.03
CA ARG A 739 -28.65 -14.84 -17.12
C ARG A 739 -29.01 -13.79 -16.06
N LEU A 740 -29.63 -12.70 -16.49
CA LEU A 740 -30.11 -11.63 -15.61
C LEU A 740 -31.17 -12.12 -14.61
N GLN A 741 -32.17 -12.86 -15.10
CA GLN A 741 -33.19 -13.50 -14.24
C GLN A 741 -32.57 -14.44 -13.20
N ARG A 742 -31.54 -15.20 -13.58
CA ARG A 742 -30.83 -16.12 -12.67
C ARG A 742 -30.07 -15.37 -11.58
N LEU A 743 -29.44 -14.25 -11.92
CA LEU A 743 -28.77 -13.39 -10.95
C LEU A 743 -29.77 -12.79 -9.95
N ASN A 744 -30.90 -12.27 -10.43
CA ASN A 744 -31.98 -11.76 -9.58
C ASN A 744 -32.52 -12.82 -8.60
N ARG A 745 -32.69 -14.07 -9.05
CA ARG A 745 -33.12 -15.19 -8.20
C ARG A 745 -32.16 -15.53 -7.07
N MET A 746 -30.90 -15.08 -7.14
CA MET A 746 -29.92 -15.34 -6.08
C MET A 746 -30.16 -14.49 -4.84
N PHE A 747 -30.58 -13.23 -4.98
CA PHE A 747 -30.73 -12.30 -3.85
C PHE A 747 -31.71 -12.79 -2.76
N PRO A 748 -32.89 -13.36 -3.08
CA PRO A 748 -33.73 -14.00 -2.09
C PRO A 748 -33.06 -15.16 -1.34
N LEU A 749 -32.23 -15.95 -2.03
CA LEU A 749 -31.48 -17.04 -1.41
C LEU A 749 -30.39 -16.51 -0.46
N LEU A 750 -29.71 -15.43 -0.82
CA LEU A 750 -28.74 -14.78 0.08
C LEU A 750 -29.40 -14.32 1.39
N LYS A 751 -30.59 -13.71 1.30
CA LYS A 751 -31.39 -13.35 2.49
C LYS A 751 -31.76 -14.59 3.31
N LYS A 752 -32.17 -15.69 2.66
CA LYS A 752 -32.49 -16.95 3.34
C LYS A 752 -31.28 -17.56 4.06
N PHE A 753 -30.09 -17.40 3.50
CA PHE A 753 -28.83 -17.80 4.13
C PHE A 753 -28.32 -16.80 5.19
N GLY A 754 -28.97 -15.64 5.36
CA GLY A 754 -28.47 -14.58 6.24
C GLY A 754 -27.14 -13.98 5.77
N LEU A 755 -26.86 -14.02 4.46
CA LEU A 755 -25.64 -13.47 3.86
C LEU A 755 -25.86 -12.01 3.44
N SER A 756 -24.90 -11.15 3.80
CA SER A 756 -24.88 -9.73 3.47
C SER A 756 -23.62 -9.41 2.66
N PRO A 757 -23.61 -9.69 1.35
CA PRO A 757 -22.42 -9.49 0.51
C PRO A 757 -22.05 -8.01 0.40
N HIS A 758 -20.75 -7.73 0.29
CA HIS A 758 -20.26 -6.40 -0.04
C HIS A 758 -20.41 -6.16 -1.55
N LEU A 759 -21.35 -5.31 -1.95
CA LEU A 759 -21.77 -5.15 -3.35
C LEU A 759 -21.06 -4.01 -4.10
N HIS A 760 -20.03 -3.39 -3.50
CA HIS A 760 -19.39 -2.18 -4.03
C HIS A 760 -19.01 -2.24 -5.51
N LYS A 761 -18.26 -3.28 -5.92
CA LYS A 761 -17.85 -3.47 -7.32
C LYS A 761 -19.04 -3.67 -8.26
N SER A 762 -20.04 -4.43 -7.82
CA SER A 762 -21.27 -4.67 -8.59
C SER A 762 -22.10 -3.40 -8.75
N GLN A 763 -22.21 -2.58 -7.71
CA GLN A 763 -22.91 -1.29 -7.75
C GLN A 763 -22.22 -0.32 -8.72
N ASN A 764 -20.89 -0.19 -8.63
CA ASN A 764 -20.12 0.69 -9.51
C ASN A 764 -20.30 0.29 -10.98
N TYR A 765 -20.16 -1.00 -11.27
CA TYR A 765 -20.28 -1.49 -12.63
C TYR A 765 -21.73 -1.46 -13.15
N TYR A 766 -22.73 -1.76 -12.32
CA TYR A 766 -24.14 -1.58 -12.68
C TYR A 766 -24.43 -0.12 -13.02
N PHE A 767 -23.96 0.82 -12.20
CA PHE A 767 -24.14 2.25 -12.45
C PHE A 767 -23.46 2.70 -13.75
N GLN A 768 -22.26 2.22 -14.05
CA GLN A 768 -21.60 2.47 -15.33
C GLN A 768 -22.41 1.93 -16.51
N LEU A 769 -22.81 0.66 -16.46
CA LEU A 769 -23.64 0.02 -17.49
C LEU A 769 -24.93 0.80 -17.71
N SER A 770 -25.56 1.25 -16.64
CA SER A 770 -26.85 1.94 -16.70
C SER A 770 -26.82 3.27 -17.48
N LYS A 771 -25.63 3.87 -17.64
CA LYS A 771 -25.40 5.07 -18.44
C LYS A 771 -25.15 4.76 -19.93
N GLU A 772 -25.04 3.49 -20.31
CA GLU A 772 -24.76 3.12 -21.70
C GLU A 772 -26.00 3.23 -22.60
N PRO A 773 -25.87 3.78 -23.82
CA PRO A 773 -27.01 4.00 -24.72
C PRO A 773 -27.81 2.74 -25.05
N HIS A 774 -27.16 1.58 -25.11
CA HIS A 774 -27.82 0.33 -25.46
C HIS A 774 -28.69 -0.21 -24.31
N ILE A 775 -28.36 0.11 -23.05
CA ILE A 775 -29.14 -0.23 -21.86
C ILE A 775 -30.36 0.68 -21.77
N ILE A 776 -30.16 1.97 -22.03
CA ILE A 776 -31.24 2.98 -22.09
C ILE A 776 -32.25 2.64 -23.21
N ASN A 777 -31.80 2.04 -24.31
CA ASN A 777 -32.62 1.72 -25.48
C ASN A 777 -33.03 0.24 -25.62
N GLY A 778 -32.68 -0.63 -24.66
CA GLY A 778 -32.96 -2.07 -24.73
C GLY A 778 -34.44 -2.47 -24.66
N GLU A 779 -34.71 -3.76 -24.90
CA GLU A 779 -36.06 -4.36 -24.84
C GLU A 779 -36.74 -4.21 -23.46
N ALA A 780 -38.08 -4.12 -23.46
CA ALA A 780 -38.86 -3.82 -22.26
C ALA A 780 -38.69 -4.86 -21.14
N GLU A 781 -38.74 -6.15 -21.46
CA GLU A 781 -38.60 -7.24 -20.48
C GLU A 781 -37.18 -7.30 -19.88
N TRP A 782 -36.17 -7.01 -20.69
CA TRP A 782 -34.79 -6.93 -20.22
C TRP A 782 -34.61 -5.75 -19.25
N LYS A 783 -35.15 -4.57 -19.58
CA LYS A 783 -35.13 -3.38 -18.71
C LYS A 783 -35.82 -3.60 -17.38
N GLU A 784 -36.97 -4.29 -17.37
CA GLU A 784 -37.66 -4.64 -16.13
C GLU A 784 -36.76 -5.49 -15.24
N GLN A 785 -36.15 -6.56 -15.78
CA GLN A 785 -35.23 -7.41 -15.02
C GLN A 785 -33.96 -6.68 -14.60
N PHE A 786 -33.48 -5.72 -15.39
CA PHE A 786 -32.33 -4.90 -15.05
C PHE A 786 -32.67 -3.93 -13.91
N GLY A 787 -33.87 -3.33 -13.93
CA GLY A 787 -34.41 -2.51 -12.84
C GLY A 787 -34.52 -3.30 -11.52
N VAL A 788 -35.05 -4.54 -11.57
CA VAL A 788 -35.07 -5.45 -10.41
C VAL A 788 -33.65 -5.73 -9.88
N LEU A 789 -32.67 -5.84 -10.77
CA LEU A 789 -31.27 -5.98 -10.35
C LEU A 789 -30.77 -4.71 -9.66
N GLY A 790 -31.11 -3.52 -10.16
CA GLY A 790 -30.82 -2.24 -9.52
C GLY A 790 -31.41 -2.15 -8.11
N GLU A 791 -32.67 -2.55 -7.93
CA GLU A 791 -33.32 -2.63 -6.61
C GLU A 791 -32.59 -3.61 -5.67
N ASN A 792 -32.22 -4.79 -6.17
CA ASN A 792 -31.44 -5.77 -5.42
C ASN A 792 -30.04 -5.26 -5.03
N LEU A 793 -29.43 -4.42 -5.85
CA LEU A 793 -28.12 -3.81 -5.62
C LEU A 793 -28.19 -2.51 -4.80
N GLY A 794 -29.37 -1.94 -4.60
CA GLY A 794 -29.55 -0.63 -3.95
C GLY A 794 -29.06 0.55 -4.79
N VAL A 795 -29.16 0.45 -6.13
CA VAL A 795 -28.78 1.51 -7.07
C VAL A 795 -30.00 1.98 -7.85
N LYS A 796 -30.25 3.28 -7.86
CA LYS A 796 -31.32 3.91 -8.66
C LYS A 796 -30.70 4.60 -9.86
N VAL A 797 -31.16 4.23 -11.06
CA VAL A 797 -30.75 4.83 -12.33
C VAL A 797 -31.99 5.33 -13.03
#